data_AF-A0AAN8IPG3-F1
#
_entry.id   AF-A0AAN8IPG3-F1
#
_cell.length_a   1.000
_cell.length_b   1.000
_cell.length_c   1.000
_cell.angle_alpha   90.00
_cell.angle_beta   90.00
_cell.angle_gamma   90.00
#
_symmetry.space_group_name_H-M   'P 1'
#
loop_
_entity.id
_entity.type
_entity.pdbx_description
1 polymer ?
#
loop_
_entity_poly.entity_id
_entity_poly.type
_entity_poly.pdbx_seq_one_letter_code
_entity_poly.pdbx_strand_id
1 'polypeptide(L)'
;MSHRGAGDTPSSRPNEPQADPPNPEKENEMTGEDLFRIKSAVTSSAGASDTADQSVISLADSASNFDEHVGDEFDEVETVETSNGETADLQVFRFTLLKYPKNLPIPQCPDGIDHSSWTKAFEEASVYLIGTAHFSKESQEDVIKTIAITQPDLVMVELCPSRISILSMDEQTLLKEASDLNTQKILTTIKQSGVVQGILHVLLLSMSAHITRELSMAPGGEFRAAHKAVMQTQLCRLVLGDRPIHVTLQRALGSLNFWQKMKFFWHVALSHSASITPEEVEKCKQRDLLEQLLAEMAGDFPKLTKAGHSVMREKWTVNTDLVFQNYRNLRSWCDESSQFGGLVFGRPTRREVVLVVFAPAESLISSTVQFILSCMTADVELVGNVRVEGDDAPLIGDGFTLTTTREILDTADATTFLIQNDLLRHSTLVPDGLSVRTQVGFSCALREGLEIEDLQSGTEKFAAKLDQLSFANMEKGLLLRKEMSKEIVDKERRIFDDLSRGALQYKDYVELSAYRCLAFSNKDGSDDQQMVPIVRITRDGTKYKRVNASLNVTVPINFGDSPNELYNRLLEGLRRRVHAMMFVMSNALHCNQKDVAPTVSQLFLPAGWSSLLHIQCPLGNDVEQRSFRVKLHKLFNLPLTVPCLRPAQAITFAATKLLLSPHMHISNYKPRGVVSVVKGDYRYHHYMQDGMDDAGWGCAYRSLQSIWSWFILNGFTDKPVPTHTEIQRCLVEIGDKEEKFVGSRQWIGSTEIGFVLDHLLGIESRFIITNSGAEVAERARELALHFQTVGTPVMIGGGQLAHTILGVDFDENTGECGFLVLDPHYTGSEDLKTVLSKGWCGWKPPSFWNPEYFYNMVLPQPPKNTL
;
A
#
# COMPACT_ATOMS: atom_id res chain seq x y z
N MET A 1 31.74 -4.01 53.28
CA MET A 1 32.44 -5.32 53.26
C MET A 1 33.29 -5.34 51.99
N SER A 2 34.48 -4.72 52.00
CA SER A 2 35.81 -5.26 52.39
C SER A 2 36.34 -6.25 51.34
N HIS A 3 37.45 -6.02 50.64
CA HIS A 3 38.80 -5.67 51.13
C HIS A 3 39.63 -4.94 50.05
N ARG A 4 40.22 -3.77 50.37
CA ARG A 4 41.65 -3.46 50.67
C ARG A 4 42.56 -3.37 49.44
N GLY A 5 43.37 -2.32 49.24
CA GLY A 5 43.62 -1.12 50.04
C GLY A 5 44.89 -0.36 49.59
N ALA A 6 44.99 0.87 50.12
CA ALA A 6 46.15 1.79 50.26
C ALA A 6 46.81 2.31 48.96
N GLY A 7 46.82 3.62 48.68
CA GLY A 7 47.58 4.69 49.37
C GLY A 7 48.72 5.11 48.41
N ASP A 8 49.20 6.34 48.21
CA ASP A 8 49.03 7.67 48.77
C ASP A 8 49.38 8.68 47.63
N THR A 9 48.94 9.93 47.74
CA THR A 9 49.51 11.12 47.04
C THR A 9 50.62 11.69 47.93
N PRO A 10 51.67 12.46 47.49
CA PRO A 10 51.53 13.70 46.70
C PRO A 10 52.78 14.17 45.86
N SER A 11 52.65 15.34 45.20
CA SER A 11 53.73 16.28 44.75
C SER A 11 54.66 15.78 43.63
N SER A 12 55.32 16.55 42.75
CA SER A 12 55.49 17.98 42.46
C SER A 12 56.15 18.08 41.07
N ARG A 13 55.94 19.20 40.36
CA ARG A 13 56.53 19.62 39.06
C ARG A 13 58.09 19.53 38.99
N PRO A 14 58.74 19.98 37.89
CA PRO A 14 58.73 19.57 36.48
C PRO A 14 60.17 19.20 36.01
N ASN A 15 60.35 18.61 34.82
CA ASN A 15 61.50 18.87 33.93
C ASN A 15 61.46 18.00 32.66
N GLU A 16 61.89 18.61 31.55
CA GLU A 16 62.12 18.02 30.24
C GLU A 16 63.00 16.75 30.26
N PRO A 17 62.89 15.92 29.21
CA PRO A 17 64.12 15.36 28.64
C PRO A 17 64.17 15.34 27.10
N GLN A 18 65.41 15.43 26.61
CA GLN A 18 65.86 15.21 25.22
C GLN A 18 65.68 13.75 24.73
N ALA A 19 65.69 13.61 23.40
CA ALA A 19 65.59 12.44 22.51
C ALA A 19 66.54 11.26 22.83
N ASP A 20 66.28 10.00 22.47
CA ASP A 20 66.05 9.31 21.16
C ASP A 20 65.23 8.00 21.35
N PRO A 21 64.96 7.09 20.36
CA PRO A 21 64.87 7.13 18.88
C PRO A 21 63.46 6.68 18.35
N PRO A 22 63.16 6.67 17.02
CA PRO A 22 61.80 6.43 16.52
C PRO A 22 61.48 4.94 16.31
N ASN A 23 60.26 4.52 16.68
CA ASN A 23 59.65 3.23 16.35
C ASN A 23 58.42 3.46 15.44
N PRO A 24 58.13 2.56 14.49
CA PRO A 24 57.34 2.83 13.28
C PRO A 24 55.85 2.55 13.52
N GLU A 25 55.00 3.47 13.08
CA GLU A 25 53.61 3.27 12.61
C GLU A 25 52.94 4.64 12.44
N LYS A 26 53.19 5.27 11.29
CA LYS A 26 52.32 6.29 10.66
C LYS A 26 52.65 6.32 9.17
N GLU A 27 51.80 5.75 8.34
CA GLU A 27 51.85 5.92 6.89
C GLU A 27 50.63 6.72 6.39
N ASN A 28 50.98 7.89 5.82
CA ASN A 28 50.42 8.58 4.67
C ASN A 28 48.98 9.12 4.68
N GLU A 29 48.81 10.33 5.23
CA GLU A 29 47.89 11.33 4.67
C GLU A 29 48.61 12.14 3.58
N MET A 30 48.03 12.20 2.38
CA MET A 30 48.55 12.94 1.22
C MET A 30 48.19 14.42 1.34
N THR A 31 49.17 15.32 1.26
CA THR A 31 48.93 16.75 1.45
C THR A 31 48.59 17.47 0.15
N GLY A 32 47.90 18.62 0.23
CA GLY A 32 47.40 19.37 -0.93
C GLY A 32 48.48 19.84 -1.92
N GLU A 33 49.74 19.94 -1.50
CA GLU A 33 50.87 20.28 -2.38
C GLU A 33 51.34 19.07 -3.22
N ASP A 34 51.15 17.84 -2.73
CA ASP A 34 51.47 16.61 -3.47
C ASP A 34 50.48 16.40 -4.63
N LEU A 35 49.22 16.79 -4.43
CA LEU A 35 48.18 16.74 -5.46
C LEU A 35 48.45 17.77 -6.60
N PHE A 36 49.08 18.90 -6.29
CA PHE A 36 49.42 19.93 -7.26
C PHE A 36 50.61 19.52 -8.15
N ARG A 37 51.59 18.82 -7.58
CA ARG A 37 52.74 18.26 -8.34
C ARG A 37 52.33 17.10 -9.25
N ILE A 38 51.38 16.26 -8.83
CA ILE A 38 50.87 15.16 -9.67
C ILE A 38 50.07 15.72 -10.86
N LYS A 39 49.27 16.78 -10.67
CA LYS A 39 48.54 17.44 -11.77
C LYS A 39 49.46 18.13 -12.78
N SER A 40 50.57 18.73 -12.33
CA SER A 40 51.57 19.36 -13.21
C SER A 40 52.33 18.37 -14.10
N ALA A 41 52.53 17.13 -13.65
CA ALA A 41 53.29 16.11 -14.39
C ALA A 41 52.47 15.40 -15.48
N VAL A 42 51.14 15.41 -15.37
CA VAL A 42 50.23 14.81 -16.38
C VAL A 42 50.01 15.75 -17.58
N THR A 43 50.23 17.05 -17.41
CA THR A 43 50.03 18.07 -18.46
C THR A 43 51.21 18.29 -19.41
N SER A 44 52.38 17.65 -19.20
CA SER A 44 53.57 17.89 -20.02
C SER A 44 53.84 16.85 -21.12
N SER A 45 52.90 15.93 -21.41
CA SER A 45 53.10 14.89 -22.43
C SER A 45 52.04 14.86 -23.54
N ALA A 46 51.60 16.03 -24.02
CA ALA A 46 50.86 16.14 -25.28
C ALA A 46 51.23 17.45 -25.98
N GLY A 47 52.11 17.34 -26.99
CA GLY A 47 52.43 18.44 -27.89
C GLY A 47 51.35 18.63 -28.95
N ALA A 48 50.89 19.88 -29.07
CA ALA A 48 50.41 20.58 -30.27
C ALA A 48 49.34 19.91 -31.16
N SER A 49 48.08 20.31 -30.99
CA SER A 49 47.34 21.10 -32.01
C SER A 49 46.11 21.76 -31.38
N ASP A 50 45.98 23.06 -31.61
CA ASP A 50 45.18 24.02 -30.85
C ASP A 50 43.70 24.13 -31.23
N THR A 51 42.91 24.50 -30.21
CA THR A 51 41.66 25.29 -30.22
C THR A 51 40.32 24.63 -30.61
N ALA A 52 39.81 23.76 -29.73
CA ALA A 52 38.40 23.72 -29.31
C ALA A 52 38.30 22.95 -27.97
N ASP A 53 37.29 23.26 -27.15
CA ASP A 53 36.83 22.45 -26.00
C ASP A 53 37.52 22.54 -24.63
N GLN A 54 38.01 23.72 -24.20
CA GLN A 54 38.31 23.93 -22.77
C GLN A 54 37.08 24.31 -21.91
N SER A 55 36.02 24.87 -22.50
CA SER A 55 34.82 25.30 -21.75
C SER A 55 33.94 24.13 -21.32
N VAL A 56 33.81 23.09 -22.15
CA VAL A 56 32.97 21.90 -21.89
C VAL A 56 33.57 21.00 -20.80
N ILE A 57 34.90 20.90 -20.75
CA ILE A 57 35.62 20.06 -19.78
C ILE A 57 35.55 20.65 -18.36
N SER A 58 35.61 21.98 -18.21
CA SER A 58 35.59 22.63 -16.88
C SER A 58 34.25 22.50 -16.13
N LEU A 59 33.14 22.30 -16.86
CA LEU A 59 31.80 22.13 -16.30
C LEU A 59 31.52 20.69 -15.85
N ALA A 60 32.11 19.69 -16.53
CA ALA A 60 31.95 18.27 -16.18
C ALA A 60 32.55 17.95 -14.80
N ASP A 61 33.63 18.62 -14.41
CA ASP A 61 34.24 18.46 -13.08
C ASP A 61 33.37 19.07 -11.96
N SER A 62 32.58 20.10 -12.26
CA SER A 62 31.72 20.78 -11.28
C SER A 62 30.39 20.07 -11.04
N ALA A 63 29.90 19.29 -12.00
CA ALA A 63 28.65 18.53 -11.91
C ALA A 63 28.77 17.19 -11.14
N SER A 64 29.99 16.79 -10.79
CA SER A 64 30.28 15.49 -10.15
C SER A 64 30.00 15.43 -8.62
N ASN A 65 29.48 16.51 -8.02
CA ASN A 65 29.28 16.66 -6.57
C ASN A 65 27.81 16.73 -6.11
N PHE A 66 26.84 16.30 -6.92
CA PHE A 66 25.44 16.22 -6.47
C PHE A 66 25.03 14.79 -6.10
N ASP A 67 24.61 14.64 -4.84
CA ASP A 67 24.17 13.40 -4.21
C ASP A 67 22.80 12.96 -4.77
N GLU A 68 22.64 11.65 -5.01
CA GLU A 68 21.45 11.03 -5.61
C GLU A 68 20.25 11.10 -4.64
N HIS A 69 19.26 11.99 -4.87
CA HIS A 69 17.86 11.83 -4.41
C HIS A 69 16.92 12.67 -5.28
N VAL A 70 16.24 12.05 -6.24
CA VAL A 70 15.02 12.61 -6.86
C VAL A 70 14.03 11.46 -7.01
N GLY A 71 12.91 11.56 -6.31
CA GLY A 71 11.74 10.70 -6.44
C GLY A 71 10.81 11.22 -7.54
N ASP A 72 10.17 10.30 -8.23
CA ASP A 72 9.23 10.57 -9.31
C ASP A 72 7.87 11.05 -8.76
N GLU A 73 7.67 12.37 -8.72
CA GLU A 73 6.34 13.01 -8.68
C GLU A 73 6.38 14.23 -9.61
N PHE A 74 5.58 14.22 -10.69
CA PHE A 74 5.44 15.35 -11.61
C PHE A 74 3.95 15.64 -11.83
N ASP A 75 3.54 16.88 -11.56
CA ASP A 75 2.19 17.40 -11.78
C ASP A 75 1.97 17.87 -13.25
N GLU A 76 0.69 17.98 -13.59
CA GLU A 76 0.03 18.25 -14.89
C GLU A 76 0.64 19.27 -15.88
N VAL A 77 0.36 19.01 -17.15
CA VAL A 77 0.63 19.86 -18.33
C VAL A 77 -0.47 20.91 -18.51
N GLU A 78 -0.16 22.19 -18.30
CA GLU A 78 -1.04 23.30 -18.72
C GLU A 78 -0.90 23.57 -20.23
N THR A 79 -2.02 23.61 -20.95
CA THR A 79 -2.11 24.24 -22.28
C THR A 79 -2.26 25.75 -22.08
N VAL A 80 -1.33 26.53 -22.64
CA VAL A 80 -1.34 28.00 -22.51
C VAL A 80 -1.96 28.62 -23.76
N GLU A 81 -3.11 29.30 -23.60
CA GLU A 81 -3.61 30.28 -24.56
C GLU A 81 -2.86 31.61 -24.37
N THR A 82 -2.26 32.16 -25.42
CA THR A 82 -1.69 33.52 -25.39
C THR A 82 -2.62 34.51 -26.08
N SER A 83 -2.84 35.64 -25.40
CA SER A 83 -3.60 36.79 -25.88
C SER A 83 -2.81 37.54 -26.96
N ASN A 84 -2.95 37.12 -28.22
CA ASN A 84 -2.89 37.95 -29.43
C ASN A 84 -3.19 37.04 -30.63
N GLY A 85 -4.35 37.25 -31.25
CA GLY A 85 -4.94 36.35 -32.24
C GLY A 85 -4.21 36.32 -33.59
N GLU A 86 -3.08 35.61 -33.65
CA GLU A 86 -2.53 35.04 -34.88
C GLU A 86 -2.04 33.61 -34.58
N THR A 87 -2.87 32.61 -34.91
CA THR A 87 -2.53 31.19 -34.83
C THR A 87 -1.57 30.82 -35.95
N ALA A 88 -0.28 30.66 -35.63
CA ALA A 88 0.60 29.79 -36.40
C ALA A 88 0.47 28.37 -35.83
N ASP A 89 0.11 27.41 -36.68
CA ASP A 89 -0.08 26.00 -36.33
C ASP A 89 1.17 25.40 -35.66
N LEU A 90 1.14 25.28 -34.33
CA LEU A 90 2.11 24.53 -33.52
C LEU A 90 1.72 23.04 -33.36
N GLN A 91 0.68 22.57 -34.06
CA GLN A 91 0.11 21.21 -33.95
C GLN A 91 0.98 20.06 -34.50
N VAL A 92 2.28 20.25 -34.77
CA VAL A 92 3.12 19.22 -35.44
C VAL A 92 4.37 18.79 -34.65
N PHE A 93 4.61 19.30 -33.44
CA PHE A 93 5.87 19.02 -32.72
C PHE A 93 5.74 17.96 -31.61
N ARG A 94 6.63 16.97 -31.59
CA ARG A 94 6.72 15.90 -30.57
C ARG A 94 7.67 16.26 -29.43
N PHE A 95 7.30 17.20 -28.57
CA PHE A 95 8.03 17.46 -27.32
C PHE A 95 7.06 17.68 -26.15
N THR A 96 7.52 17.40 -24.93
CA THR A 96 6.78 17.64 -23.69
C THR A 96 7.36 18.87 -22.99
N LEU A 97 6.52 19.87 -22.68
CA LEU A 97 6.93 21.02 -21.88
C LEU A 97 6.75 20.72 -20.39
N LEU A 98 7.84 20.85 -19.63
CA LEU A 98 7.90 20.65 -18.19
C LEU A 98 8.11 22.01 -17.51
N LYS A 99 7.27 22.32 -16.52
CA LYS A 99 7.45 23.46 -15.60
C LYS A 99 8.01 22.93 -14.28
N TYR A 100 8.62 23.81 -13.49
CA TYR A 100 9.10 23.42 -12.16
C TYR A 100 7.91 23.04 -11.26
N PRO A 101 7.94 21.87 -10.58
CA PRO A 101 6.81 21.41 -9.76
C PRO A 101 6.65 22.32 -8.53
N LYS A 102 5.43 22.76 -8.24
CA LYS A 102 5.14 23.61 -7.05
C LYS A 102 5.45 22.91 -5.72
N ASN A 103 5.53 21.58 -5.73
CA ASN A 103 5.70 20.73 -4.55
C ASN A 103 7.16 20.28 -4.34
N LEU A 104 8.08 20.57 -5.26
CA LEU A 104 9.50 20.27 -5.08
C LEU A 104 10.22 21.45 -4.40
N PRO A 105 11.06 21.22 -3.37
CA PRO A 105 11.86 22.28 -2.79
C PRO A 105 12.93 22.75 -3.78
N ILE A 106 12.95 24.05 -4.07
CA ILE A 106 14.00 24.69 -4.88
C ILE A 106 15.35 24.46 -4.18
N PRO A 107 16.40 24.01 -4.90
CA PRO A 107 17.73 23.79 -4.33
C PRO A 107 18.26 25.03 -3.61
N GLN A 108 19.08 24.84 -2.57
CA GLN A 108 19.69 25.95 -1.83
C GLN A 108 20.40 26.92 -2.77
N CYS A 109 20.10 28.22 -2.62
CA CYS A 109 20.72 29.28 -3.39
C CYS A 109 22.24 29.29 -3.14
N PRO A 110 23.09 29.22 -4.19
CA PRO A 110 24.54 29.33 -4.04
C PRO A 110 24.97 30.67 -3.44
N ASP A 111 26.09 30.67 -2.72
CA ASP A 111 26.65 31.87 -2.10
C ASP A 111 26.95 32.96 -3.16
N GLY A 112 26.45 34.17 -2.92
CA GLY A 112 26.66 35.34 -3.80
C GLY A 112 25.57 35.59 -4.85
N ILE A 113 24.53 34.73 -4.91
CA ILE A 113 23.33 34.96 -5.73
C ILE A 113 22.19 35.45 -4.82
N ASP A 114 21.38 36.39 -5.31
CA ASP A 114 20.20 36.84 -4.58
C ASP A 114 19.12 35.76 -4.53
N HIS A 115 18.66 35.41 -3.32
CA HIS A 115 17.73 34.32 -3.09
C HIS A 115 16.37 34.52 -3.80
N SER A 116 15.90 35.77 -3.94
CA SER A 116 14.64 36.06 -4.62
C SER A 116 14.76 35.83 -6.13
N SER A 117 15.89 36.26 -6.71
CA SER A 117 16.21 36.02 -8.12
C SER A 117 16.41 34.53 -8.45
N TRP A 118 17.02 33.76 -7.54
CA TRP A 118 17.22 32.32 -7.67
C TRP A 118 15.89 31.56 -7.67
N THR A 119 15.02 31.85 -6.69
CA THR A 119 13.70 31.22 -6.57
C THR A 119 12.85 31.49 -7.82
N LYS A 120 12.80 32.75 -8.24
CA LYS A 120 12.05 33.18 -9.41
C LYS A 120 12.55 32.52 -10.71
N ALA A 121 13.86 32.33 -10.85
CA ALA A 121 14.44 31.67 -12.03
C ALA A 121 13.98 30.21 -12.19
N PHE A 122 13.79 29.47 -11.09
CA PHE A 122 13.24 28.11 -11.14
C PHE A 122 11.74 28.10 -11.45
N GLU A 123 10.96 29.01 -10.85
CA GLU A 123 9.51 29.11 -11.10
C GLU A 123 9.18 29.50 -12.56
N GLU A 124 10.04 30.31 -13.19
CA GLU A 124 9.87 30.77 -14.57
C GLU A 124 10.58 29.87 -15.61
N ALA A 125 11.34 28.86 -15.17
CA ALA A 125 12.06 27.96 -16.06
C ALA A 125 11.11 27.05 -16.87
N SER A 126 11.40 26.92 -18.16
CA SER A 126 10.69 26.02 -19.08
C SER A 126 11.64 24.96 -19.61
N VAL A 127 11.31 23.68 -19.41
CA VAL A 127 12.13 22.55 -19.86
C VAL A 127 11.40 21.79 -20.97
N TYR A 128 12.03 21.67 -22.13
CA TYR A 128 11.46 20.96 -23.28
C TYR A 128 12.08 19.56 -23.37
N LEU A 129 11.30 18.52 -23.12
CA LEU A 129 11.73 17.12 -23.20
C LEU A 129 11.40 16.54 -24.58
N ILE A 130 12.43 16.05 -25.29
CA ILE A 130 12.30 15.49 -26.64
C ILE A 130 12.59 13.98 -26.58
N GLY A 131 11.62 13.16 -26.97
CA GLY A 131 11.82 11.72 -27.11
C GLY A 131 12.55 11.37 -28.40
N THR A 132 13.74 10.76 -28.32
CA THR A 132 14.56 10.43 -29.50
C THR A 132 14.84 8.94 -29.63
N ALA A 133 14.98 8.45 -30.86
CA ALA A 133 15.54 7.14 -31.16
C ALA A 133 16.93 7.27 -31.79
N HIS A 134 17.92 6.53 -31.26
CA HIS A 134 19.35 6.64 -31.63
C HIS A 134 19.71 6.32 -33.10
N PHE A 135 18.76 5.78 -33.86
CA PHE A 135 18.89 5.40 -35.28
C PHE A 135 17.74 5.96 -36.12
N SER A 136 17.27 7.17 -35.81
CA SER A 136 16.18 7.82 -36.52
C SER A 136 16.61 9.17 -37.09
N LYS A 137 16.38 9.35 -38.40
CA LYS A 137 16.52 10.67 -39.05
C LYS A 137 15.41 11.63 -38.59
N GLU A 138 14.22 11.10 -38.33
CA GLU A 138 13.08 11.87 -37.81
C GLU A 138 13.44 12.49 -36.45
N SER A 139 14.09 11.73 -35.56
CA SER A 139 14.57 12.25 -34.27
C SER A 139 15.65 13.33 -34.41
N GLN A 140 16.52 13.25 -35.43
CA GLN A 140 17.49 14.31 -35.71
C GLN A 140 16.81 15.61 -36.15
N GLU A 141 15.80 15.50 -37.01
CA GLU A 141 15.02 16.65 -37.48
C GLU A 141 14.21 17.27 -36.34
N ASP A 142 13.58 16.47 -35.50
CA ASP A 142 12.78 16.93 -34.35
C ASP A 142 13.63 17.73 -33.37
N VAL A 143 14.85 17.25 -33.09
CA VAL A 143 15.84 17.96 -32.24
C VAL A 143 16.23 19.30 -32.85
N ILE A 144 16.60 19.33 -34.15
CA ILE A 144 17.01 20.56 -34.83
C ILE A 144 15.86 21.58 -34.86
N LYS A 145 14.65 21.14 -35.21
CA LYS A 145 13.46 22.00 -35.28
C LYS A 145 13.11 22.56 -33.90
N THR A 146 13.13 21.72 -32.86
CA THR A 146 12.80 22.14 -31.50
C THR A 146 13.78 23.21 -31.01
N ILE A 147 15.10 22.97 -31.14
CA ILE A 147 16.12 23.96 -30.74
C ILE A 147 15.97 25.27 -31.52
N ALA A 148 15.70 25.19 -32.83
CA ALA A 148 15.51 26.37 -33.66
C ALA A 148 14.28 27.21 -33.24
N ILE A 149 13.18 26.55 -32.86
CA ILE A 149 11.92 27.21 -32.47
C ILE A 149 12.00 27.76 -31.05
N THR A 150 12.55 26.99 -30.10
CA THR A 150 12.54 27.36 -28.68
C THR A 150 13.71 28.27 -28.30
N GLN A 151 14.78 28.33 -29.11
CA GLN A 151 16.00 29.10 -28.83
C GLN A 151 16.46 28.96 -27.36
N PRO A 152 16.72 27.73 -26.87
CA PRO A 152 16.91 27.48 -25.45
C PRO A 152 18.25 28.01 -24.93
N ASP A 153 18.32 28.38 -23.66
CA ASP A 153 19.57 28.78 -23.00
C ASP A 153 20.53 27.60 -22.83
N LEU A 154 19.99 26.40 -22.56
CA LEU A 154 20.74 25.15 -22.42
C LEU A 154 20.05 23.98 -23.13
N VAL A 155 20.85 23.08 -23.69
CA VAL A 155 20.41 21.78 -24.20
C VAL A 155 21.18 20.69 -23.48
N MET A 156 20.46 19.80 -22.78
CA MET A 156 21.03 18.63 -22.15
C MET A 156 20.91 17.40 -23.07
N VAL A 157 21.97 16.61 -23.20
CA VAL A 157 21.93 15.31 -23.89
C VAL A 157 22.32 14.17 -22.95
N GLU A 158 21.66 13.03 -23.08
CA GLU A 158 21.96 11.80 -22.31
C GLU A 158 23.23 11.12 -22.84
N LEU A 159 24.37 11.78 -22.61
CA LEU A 159 25.68 11.30 -23.03
C LEU A 159 26.69 11.55 -21.91
N CYS A 160 27.51 10.56 -21.60
CA CYS A 160 28.51 10.68 -20.55
C CYS A 160 29.81 11.34 -21.05
N PRO A 161 30.60 12.01 -20.20
CA PRO A 161 31.82 12.73 -20.61
C PRO A 161 32.84 11.86 -21.37
N SER A 162 32.99 10.59 -20.98
CA SER A 162 33.90 9.65 -21.65
C SER A 162 33.51 9.30 -23.09
N ARG A 163 32.33 9.72 -23.56
CA ARG A 163 31.80 9.46 -24.91
C ARG A 163 31.60 10.74 -25.71
N ILE A 164 32.08 11.89 -25.22
CA ILE A 164 31.89 13.20 -25.86
C ILE A 164 32.41 13.25 -27.31
N SER A 165 33.45 12.46 -27.64
CA SER A 165 34.02 12.39 -28.98
C SER A 165 33.00 11.99 -30.06
N ILE A 166 31.89 11.35 -29.70
CA ILE A 166 30.81 11.01 -30.65
C ILE A 166 30.09 12.24 -31.21
N LEU A 167 30.17 13.38 -30.52
CA LEU A 167 29.53 14.64 -30.91
C LEU A 167 30.31 15.39 -32.00
N SER A 168 31.62 15.13 -32.10
CA SER A 168 32.55 15.85 -32.97
C SER A 168 33.02 15.03 -34.18
N MET A 169 32.73 13.74 -34.22
CA MET A 169 33.08 12.87 -35.34
C MET A 169 32.03 12.92 -36.45
N ASP A 170 32.48 12.98 -37.71
CA ASP A 170 31.58 12.92 -38.86
C ASP A 170 31.01 11.51 -39.04
N GLU A 171 29.80 11.45 -39.61
CA GLU A 171 29.05 10.20 -39.77
C GLU A 171 29.81 9.16 -40.60
N GLN A 172 30.61 9.58 -41.60
CA GLN A 172 31.40 8.67 -42.44
C GLN A 172 32.59 8.05 -41.70
N THR A 173 33.23 8.81 -40.82
CA THR A 173 34.31 8.33 -39.94
C THR A 173 33.78 7.37 -38.88
N LEU A 174 32.61 7.66 -38.27
CA LEU A 174 31.96 6.74 -37.33
C LEU A 174 31.46 5.46 -38.01
N LEU A 175 30.93 5.56 -39.24
CA LEU A 175 30.57 4.42 -40.07
C LEU A 175 31.78 3.52 -40.32
N LYS A 176 32.96 4.09 -40.62
CA LYS A 176 34.23 3.36 -40.79
C LYS A 176 34.74 2.75 -39.49
N GLU A 177 34.77 3.50 -38.38
CA GLU A 177 35.24 2.97 -37.09
C GLU A 177 34.31 1.90 -36.50
N ALA A 178 33.00 2.02 -36.70
CA ALA A 178 32.04 1.01 -36.30
C ALA A 178 32.13 -0.26 -37.16
N SER A 179 32.60 -0.16 -38.41
CA SER A 179 32.73 -1.30 -39.32
C SER A 179 34.12 -1.96 -39.34
N ASP A 180 35.15 -1.29 -38.80
CA ASP A 180 36.55 -1.74 -38.78
C ASP A 180 37.04 -2.09 -37.35
N LEU A 181 36.69 -3.29 -36.90
CA LEU A 181 37.04 -3.82 -35.58
C LEU A 181 38.52 -4.21 -35.53
N ASN A 182 39.39 -3.31 -35.06
CA ASN A 182 40.82 -3.63 -34.90
C ASN A 182 41.08 -4.40 -33.59
N THR A 183 41.59 -5.63 -33.70
CA THR A 183 41.96 -6.52 -32.58
C THR A 183 42.94 -5.88 -31.59
N GLN A 184 43.72 -4.88 -32.01
CA GLN A 184 44.59 -4.12 -31.12
C GLN A 184 43.84 -3.23 -30.12
N LYS A 185 42.72 -2.60 -30.51
CA LYS A 185 41.88 -1.78 -29.61
C LYS A 185 41.22 -2.65 -28.52
N ILE A 186 40.83 -3.87 -28.87
CA ILE A 186 40.26 -4.86 -27.95
C ILE A 186 41.28 -5.27 -26.88
N LEU A 187 42.51 -5.59 -27.30
CA LEU A 187 43.60 -5.99 -26.41
C LEU A 187 44.07 -4.87 -25.47
N THR A 188 44.00 -3.61 -25.91
CA THR A 188 44.33 -2.45 -25.05
C THR A 188 43.27 -2.20 -24.00
N THR A 189 41.99 -2.25 -24.37
CA THR A 189 40.86 -2.09 -23.41
C THR A 189 40.81 -3.22 -22.39
N ILE A 190 41.13 -4.47 -22.78
CA ILE A 190 41.25 -5.61 -21.85
C ILE A 190 42.38 -5.39 -20.82
N LYS A 191 43.52 -4.85 -21.27
CA LYS A 191 44.68 -4.59 -20.40
C LYS A 191 44.46 -3.44 -19.42
N GLN A 192 43.73 -2.41 -19.81
CA GLN A 192 43.50 -1.22 -18.99
C GLN A 192 42.30 -1.36 -18.03
N SER A 193 41.23 -2.00 -18.48
CA SER A 193 39.93 -2.01 -17.77
C SER A 193 39.53 -3.39 -17.24
N GLY A 194 40.38 -4.41 -17.46
CA GLY A 194 40.12 -5.80 -17.08
C GLY A 194 39.30 -6.58 -18.11
N VAL A 195 39.41 -7.91 -18.05
CA VAL A 195 38.84 -8.87 -19.02
C VAL A 195 37.34 -8.68 -19.22
N VAL A 196 36.62 -8.38 -18.14
CA VAL A 196 35.15 -8.23 -18.17
C VAL A 196 34.71 -6.98 -18.94
N GLN A 197 35.40 -5.85 -18.73
CA GLN A 197 35.10 -4.59 -19.43
C GLN A 197 35.50 -4.67 -20.90
N GLY A 198 36.60 -5.35 -21.21
CA GLY A 198 37.03 -5.57 -22.59
C GLY A 198 36.04 -6.41 -23.39
N ILE A 199 35.51 -7.50 -22.82
CA ILE A 199 34.52 -8.36 -23.49
C ILE A 199 33.20 -7.62 -23.74
N LEU A 200 32.75 -6.82 -22.78
CA LEU A 200 31.51 -6.05 -22.90
C LEU A 200 31.63 -4.91 -23.93
N HIS A 201 32.81 -4.30 -24.01
CA HIS A 201 33.13 -3.32 -25.05
C HIS A 201 33.10 -3.95 -26.45
N VAL A 202 33.63 -5.16 -26.60
CA VAL A 202 33.54 -5.93 -27.86
C VAL A 202 32.10 -6.22 -28.25
N LEU A 203 31.24 -6.55 -27.27
CA LEU A 203 29.83 -6.86 -27.49
C LEU A 203 29.05 -5.63 -27.99
N LEU A 204 29.23 -4.48 -27.33
CA LEU A 204 28.63 -3.20 -27.73
C LEU A 204 29.14 -2.74 -29.10
N LEU A 205 30.43 -2.92 -29.39
CA LEU A 205 31.01 -2.61 -30.69
C LEU A 205 30.48 -3.54 -31.79
N SER A 206 30.38 -4.85 -31.52
CA SER A 206 29.83 -5.84 -32.46
C SER A 206 28.36 -5.55 -32.80
N MET A 207 27.56 -5.19 -31.80
CA MET A 207 26.16 -4.79 -31.97
C MET A 207 26.05 -3.50 -32.78
N SER A 208 26.87 -2.49 -32.45
CA SER A 208 26.91 -1.22 -33.17
C SER A 208 27.31 -1.42 -34.63
N ALA A 209 28.30 -2.27 -34.90
CA ALA A 209 28.77 -2.64 -36.24
C ALA A 209 27.67 -3.31 -37.08
N HIS A 210 26.92 -4.23 -36.47
CA HIS A 210 25.85 -4.98 -37.13
C HIS A 210 24.68 -4.07 -37.50
N ILE A 211 24.19 -3.26 -36.55
CA ILE A 211 23.07 -2.33 -36.77
C ILE A 211 23.45 -1.23 -37.77
N THR A 212 24.69 -0.74 -37.72
CA THR A 212 25.21 0.28 -38.64
C THR A 212 25.29 -0.22 -40.09
N ARG A 213 25.65 -1.51 -40.31
CA ARG A 213 25.65 -2.13 -41.64
C ARG A 213 24.24 -2.28 -42.22
N GLU A 214 23.26 -2.60 -41.40
CA GLU A 214 21.85 -2.81 -41.82
C GLU A 214 21.09 -1.49 -42.06
N LEU A 215 21.30 -0.48 -41.20
CA LEU A 215 20.55 0.79 -41.26
C LEU A 215 21.26 1.91 -42.03
N SER A 216 22.51 1.69 -42.46
CA SER A 216 23.35 2.70 -43.14
C SER A 216 23.38 4.07 -42.43
N MET A 217 23.27 4.05 -41.09
CA MET A 217 23.19 5.24 -40.24
C MET A 217 24.05 5.01 -39.01
N ALA A 218 24.88 6.00 -38.65
CA ALA A 218 25.70 5.90 -37.45
C ALA A 218 24.87 6.23 -36.19
N PRO A 219 25.01 5.46 -35.10
CA PRO A 219 24.31 5.73 -33.84
C PRO A 219 24.64 7.13 -33.30
N GLY A 220 23.71 7.72 -32.56
CA GLY A 220 23.92 9.02 -31.90
C GLY A 220 23.74 10.22 -32.82
N GLY A 221 23.03 10.06 -33.93
CA GLY A 221 22.79 11.12 -34.90
C GLY A 221 22.04 12.30 -34.29
N GLU A 222 21.07 12.02 -33.44
CA GLU A 222 20.29 13.00 -32.67
C GLU A 222 21.16 13.85 -31.75
N PHE A 223 22.17 13.27 -31.11
CA PHE A 223 23.10 14.01 -30.27
C PHE A 223 24.02 14.92 -31.08
N ARG A 224 24.51 14.45 -32.24
CA ARG A 224 25.27 15.29 -33.18
C ARG A 224 24.42 16.43 -33.74
N ALA A 225 23.16 16.14 -34.07
CA ALA A 225 22.20 17.12 -34.53
C ALA A 225 21.93 18.19 -33.46
N ALA A 226 21.74 17.78 -32.20
CA ALA A 226 21.63 18.69 -31.05
C ALA A 226 22.88 19.57 -30.92
N HIS A 227 24.07 18.98 -30.89
CA HIS A 227 25.33 19.71 -30.78
C HIS A 227 25.49 20.75 -31.90
N LYS A 228 25.22 20.37 -33.14
CA LYS A 228 25.31 21.28 -34.29
C LYS A 228 24.27 22.41 -34.21
N ALA A 229 23.04 22.11 -33.81
CA ALA A 229 21.98 23.12 -33.65
C ALA A 229 22.30 24.10 -32.51
N VAL A 230 22.85 23.62 -31.40
CA VAL A 230 23.32 24.47 -30.27
C VAL A 230 24.42 25.43 -30.74
N MET A 231 25.40 24.95 -31.52
CA MET A 231 26.47 25.80 -32.06
C MET A 231 25.96 26.90 -33.02
N GLN A 232 24.77 26.71 -33.59
CA GLN A 232 24.13 27.67 -34.49
C GLN A 232 23.15 28.61 -33.77
N THR A 233 22.89 28.36 -32.48
CA THR A 233 21.94 29.13 -31.65
C THR A 233 22.70 30.11 -30.77
N GLN A 234 22.27 31.38 -30.75
CA GLN A 234 22.98 32.42 -30.01
C GLN A 234 22.77 32.23 -28.50
N LEU A 235 23.87 32.27 -27.72
CA LEU A 235 23.87 32.12 -26.24
C LEU A 235 23.41 30.75 -25.68
N CYS A 236 23.27 29.71 -26.53
CA CYS A 236 22.87 28.36 -26.12
C CYS A 236 24.08 27.49 -25.70
N ARG A 237 23.96 26.71 -24.62
CA ARG A 237 25.02 25.81 -24.11
C ARG A 237 24.62 24.34 -24.15
N LEU A 238 25.54 23.45 -24.53
CA LEU A 238 25.32 22.00 -24.45
C LEU A 238 25.81 21.43 -23.11
N VAL A 239 24.98 20.60 -22.46
CA VAL A 239 25.27 19.93 -21.19
C VAL A 239 25.16 18.42 -21.35
N LEU A 240 26.08 17.67 -20.73
CA LEU A 240 26.11 16.22 -20.72
C LEU A 240 25.44 15.70 -19.44
N GLY A 241 24.33 14.96 -19.57
CA GLY A 241 23.48 14.57 -18.45
C GLY A 241 23.64 13.13 -17.96
N ASP A 242 24.51 12.31 -18.57
CA ASP A 242 24.61 10.87 -18.25
C ASP A 242 25.90 10.50 -17.48
N ARG A 243 25.79 9.47 -16.63
CA ARG A 243 26.88 8.93 -15.84
C ARG A 243 27.81 8.07 -16.69
N PRO A 244 29.07 7.86 -16.28
CA PRO A 244 30.00 7.02 -17.03
C PRO A 244 29.48 5.60 -17.26
N ILE A 245 29.40 5.16 -18.52
CA ILE A 245 28.80 3.88 -18.92
C ILE A 245 29.42 2.67 -18.20
N HIS A 246 30.71 2.73 -17.85
CA HIS A 246 31.41 1.67 -17.14
C HIS A 246 30.81 1.41 -15.74
N VAL A 247 30.30 2.43 -15.07
CA VAL A 247 29.63 2.31 -13.76
C VAL A 247 28.29 1.59 -13.93
N THR A 248 27.51 1.96 -14.95
CA THR A 248 26.24 1.29 -15.30
C THR A 248 26.48 -0.20 -15.56
N LEU A 249 27.50 -0.52 -16.35
CA LEU A 249 27.83 -1.90 -16.71
C LEU A 249 28.40 -2.70 -15.53
N GLN A 250 29.21 -2.08 -14.68
CA GLN A 250 29.73 -2.71 -13.46
C GLN A 250 28.60 -3.05 -12.49
N ARG A 251 27.60 -2.17 -12.34
CA ARG A 251 26.39 -2.44 -11.54
C ARG A 251 25.59 -3.61 -12.13
N ALA A 252 25.40 -3.64 -13.45
CA ALA A 252 24.68 -4.72 -14.15
C ALA A 252 25.39 -6.09 -14.06
N LEU A 253 26.72 -6.12 -14.06
CA LEU A 253 27.50 -7.35 -13.84
C LEU A 253 27.57 -7.72 -12.35
N GLY A 254 27.50 -6.73 -11.45
CA GLY A 254 27.44 -6.91 -10.01
C GLY A 254 26.17 -7.65 -9.55
N SER A 255 25.06 -7.52 -10.29
CA SER A 255 23.80 -8.22 -9.98
C SER A 255 23.76 -9.70 -10.39
N LEU A 256 24.83 -10.22 -11.02
CA LEU A 256 24.95 -11.62 -11.46
C LEU A 256 25.77 -12.47 -10.50
N ASN A 257 25.33 -13.71 -10.27
CA ASN A 257 26.10 -14.69 -9.49
C ASN A 257 27.26 -15.29 -10.33
N PHE A 258 28.19 -15.98 -9.67
CA PHE A 258 29.41 -16.49 -10.31
C PHE A 258 29.13 -17.42 -11.50
N TRP A 259 28.12 -18.29 -11.39
CA TRP A 259 27.72 -19.19 -12.47
C TRP A 259 27.11 -18.45 -13.67
N GLN A 260 26.30 -17.42 -13.40
CA GLN A 260 25.73 -16.57 -14.44
C GLN A 260 26.81 -15.79 -15.18
N LYS A 261 27.83 -15.31 -14.47
CA LYS A 261 29.00 -14.67 -15.07
C LYS A 261 29.73 -15.63 -16.00
N MET A 262 30.02 -16.85 -15.56
CA MET A 262 30.71 -17.86 -16.38
C MET A 262 29.93 -18.25 -17.64
N LYS A 263 28.62 -18.46 -17.53
CA LYS A 263 27.77 -18.80 -18.68
C LYS A 263 27.63 -17.61 -19.64
N PHE A 264 27.56 -16.37 -19.14
CA PHE A 264 27.58 -15.15 -19.96
C PHE A 264 28.90 -15.04 -20.76
N PHE A 265 30.05 -15.27 -20.13
CA PHE A 265 31.35 -15.29 -20.83
C PHE A 265 31.42 -16.36 -21.92
N TRP A 266 30.87 -17.55 -21.67
CA TRP A 266 30.82 -18.63 -22.65
C TRP A 266 29.97 -18.28 -23.88
N HIS A 267 28.81 -17.65 -23.68
CA HIS A 267 27.93 -17.23 -24.77
C HIS A 267 28.59 -16.17 -25.66
N VAL A 268 29.19 -15.14 -25.07
CA VAL A 268 29.87 -14.06 -25.83
C VAL A 268 31.06 -14.59 -26.64
N ALA A 269 31.78 -15.59 -26.12
CA ALA A 269 32.88 -16.23 -26.83
C ALA A 269 32.41 -17.01 -28.09
N LEU A 270 31.23 -17.65 -28.03
CA LEU A 270 30.63 -18.38 -29.14
C LEU A 270 30.08 -17.45 -30.23
N SER A 271 29.49 -16.31 -29.86
CA SER A 271 28.91 -15.33 -30.80
C SER A 271 29.92 -14.74 -31.79
N HIS A 272 31.21 -14.78 -31.49
CA HIS A 272 32.27 -14.31 -32.38
C HIS A 272 32.67 -15.31 -33.48
N SER A 273 32.11 -16.52 -33.49
CA SER A 273 32.52 -17.62 -34.37
C SER A 273 31.51 -18.04 -35.45
N ALA A 274 30.33 -17.41 -35.52
CA ALA A 274 29.28 -17.75 -36.47
C ALA A 274 29.10 -16.67 -37.54
N SER A 275 29.27 -17.04 -38.82
CA SER A 275 28.90 -16.20 -39.97
C SER A 275 27.42 -16.38 -40.28
N ILE A 276 26.63 -15.31 -40.15
CA ILE A 276 25.18 -15.27 -40.38
C ILE A 276 24.88 -15.27 -41.88
N THR A 277 23.95 -16.12 -42.35
CA THR A 277 23.59 -16.24 -43.78
C THR A 277 22.46 -15.26 -44.17
N PRO A 278 22.36 -14.87 -45.46
CA PRO A 278 21.38 -13.88 -45.93
C PRO A 278 19.89 -14.27 -45.74
N GLU A 279 19.61 -15.56 -45.54
CA GLU A 279 18.24 -16.08 -45.37
C GLU A 279 17.72 -15.91 -43.93
N GLU A 280 18.60 -15.82 -42.93
CA GLU A 280 18.25 -15.44 -41.55
C GLU A 280 17.97 -13.92 -41.44
N VAL A 281 18.61 -13.12 -42.31
CA VAL A 281 18.44 -11.65 -42.38
C VAL A 281 17.06 -11.24 -42.92
N GLU A 282 16.42 -12.05 -43.78
CA GLU A 282 15.06 -11.77 -44.26
C GLU A 282 13.97 -12.03 -43.20
N LYS A 283 14.17 -13.00 -42.30
CA LYS A 283 13.28 -13.22 -41.14
C LYS A 283 13.41 -12.13 -40.08
N CYS A 284 14.54 -11.42 -40.04
CA CYS A 284 14.80 -10.29 -39.14
C CYS A 284 14.12 -8.96 -39.51
N LYS A 285 13.40 -8.89 -40.64
CA LYS A 285 12.78 -7.63 -41.13
C LYS A 285 11.51 -7.21 -40.39
N GLN A 286 11.04 -7.97 -39.40
CA GLN A 286 9.93 -7.59 -38.51
C GLN A 286 10.47 -7.23 -37.13
N ARG A 287 9.79 -6.34 -36.40
CA ARG A 287 10.20 -5.63 -35.15
C ARG A 287 10.63 -6.52 -33.97
N ASP A 288 10.76 -7.82 -34.18
CA ASP A 288 11.01 -8.87 -33.18
C ASP A 288 12.49 -9.26 -33.01
N LEU A 289 13.46 -8.75 -33.77
CA LEU A 289 14.85 -9.24 -33.62
C LEU A 289 15.47 -8.90 -32.25
N LEU A 290 15.22 -7.68 -31.75
CA LEU A 290 15.70 -7.26 -30.44
C LEU A 290 14.96 -8.04 -29.32
N GLU A 291 13.67 -8.27 -29.51
CA GLU A 291 12.82 -9.01 -28.57
C GLU A 291 13.15 -10.51 -28.55
N GLN A 292 13.48 -11.11 -29.70
CA GLN A 292 13.94 -12.51 -29.82
C GLN A 292 15.34 -12.70 -29.25
N LEU A 293 16.30 -11.81 -29.54
CA LEU A 293 17.64 -11.88 -28.94
C LEU A 293 17.57 -11.66 -27.42
N LEU A 294 16.70 -10.75 -26.96
CA LEU A 294 16.45 -10.55 -25.53
C LEU A 294 15.70 -11.72 -24.90
N ALA A 295 14.78 -12.37 -25.61
CA ALA A 295 14.04 -13.54 -25.13
C ALA A 295 14.93 -14.79 -25.05
N GLU A 296 15.81 -15.01 -26.02
CA GLU A 296 16.83 -16.06 -25.99
C GLU A 296 17.84 -15.81 -24.83
N MET A 297 18.24 -14.57 -24.59
CA MET A 297 19.05 -14.20 -23.42
C MET A 297 18.26 -14.23 -22.10
N ALA A 298 16.95 -14.00 -22.11
CA ALA A 298 16.07 -14.02 -20.93
C ALA A 298 15.72 -15.44 -20.47
N GLY A 299 15.65 -16.40 -21.39
CA GLY A 299 15.52 -17.82 -21.07
C GLY A 299 16.70 -18.35 -20.24
N ASP A 300 17.89 -17.81 -20.50
CA ASP A 300 19.13 -18.27 -19.85
C ASP A 300 19.63 -17.38 -18.70
N PHE A 301 19.24 -16.09 -18.64
CA PHE A 301 19.70 -15.12 -17.61
C PHE A 301 18.62 -14.12 -17.16
N PRO A 302 17.59 -14.56 -16.40
CA PRO A 302 16.46 -13.71 -15.97
C PRO A 302 16.83 -12.47 -15.11
N LYS A 303 18.06 -12.40 -14.57
CA LYS A 303 18.55 -11.25 -13.79
C LYS A 303 19.20 -10.14 -14.63
N LEU A 304 19.74 -10.47 -15.82
CA LEU A 304 20.21 -9.46 -16.79
C LEU A 304 19.02 -8.78 -17.45
N THR A 305 17.95 -9.54 -17.68
CA THR A 305 16.63 -9.06 -18.07
C THR A 305 16.11 -8.02 -17.09
N LYS A 306 16.24 -8.20 -15.77
CA LYS A 306 15.85 -7.15 -14.79
C LYS A 306 16.64 -5.83 -14.88
N ALA A 307 17.87 -5.85 -15.40
CA ALA A 307 18.70 -4.65 -15.52
C ALA A 307 18.59 -3.96 -16.90
N GLY A 308 18.17 -4.70 -17.95
CA GLY A 308 17.90 -4.14 -19.28
C GLY A 308 16.40 -3.93 -19.59
N HIS A 309 15.51 -4.69 -18.96
CA HIS A 309 14.06 -4.53 -18.94
C HIS A 309 13.59 -3.68 -17.76
N SER A 310 14.45 -2.85 -17.17
CA SER A 310 14.02 -1.72 -16.33
C SER A 310 13.20 -0.67 -17.12
N VAL A 311 12.81 -0.99 -18.36
CA VAL A 311 11.81 -0.29 -19.20
C VAL A 311 10.56 -1.16 -19.47
N MET A 312 10.38 -2.31 -18.80
CA MET A 312 9.07 -2.98 -18.71
C MET A 312 8.39 -2.58 -17.41
N ARG A 313 7.34 -1.76 -17.50
CA ARG A 313 6.51 -1.32 -16.37
C ARG A 313 6.05 -2.55 -15.57
N GLU A 314 6.46 -2.68 -14.31
CA GLU A 314 5.92 -3.70 -13.41
C GLU A 314 4.39 -3.59 -13.34
N LYS A 315 3.67 -4.68 -13.61
CA LYS A 315 2.20 -4.71 -13.62
C LYS A 315 1.61 -4.49 -12.22
N TRP A 316 0.49 -3.78 -12.15
CA TRP A 316 -0.32 -3.63 -10.95
C TRP A 316 -1.02 -4.95 -10.60
N THR A 317 -1.13 -5.28 -9.32
CA THR A 317 -1.93 -6.42 -8.84
C THR A 317 -3.36 -5.97 -8.54
N VAL A 318 -4.34 -6.81 -8.84
CA VAL A 318 -5.75 -6.57 -8.52
C VAL A 318 -6.44 -7.87 -8.13
N ASN A 319 -7.38 -7.81 -7.20
CA ASN A 319 -8.30 -8.92 -6.94
C ASN A 319 -9.52 -8.81 -7.88
N THR A 320 -9.49 -9.48 -9.03
CA THR A 320 -10.59 -9.43 -10.02
C THR A 320 -11.92 -9.92 -9.45
N ASP A 321 -11.91 -10.89 -8.53
CA ASP A 321 -13.14 -11.40 -7.92
C ASP A 321 -13.85 -10.31 -7.12
N LEU A 322 -13.08 -9.46 -6.43
CA LEU A 322 -13.61 -8.31 -5.70
C LEU A 322 -14.14 -7.24 -6.66
N VAL A 323 -13.47 -7.00 -7.79
CA VAL A 323 -13.96 -6.06 -8.83
C VAL A 323 -15.36 -6.49 -9.31
N PHE A 324 -15.51 -7.75 -9.70
CA PHE A 324 -16.81 -8.25 -10.17
C PHE A 324 -17.86 -8.28 -9.06
N GLN A 325 -17.46 -8.62 -7.82
CA GLN A 325 -18.37 -8.58 -6.69
C GLN A 325 -18.88 -7.16 -6.40
N ASN A 326 -18.00 -6.16 -6.45
CA ASN A 326 -18.38 -4.75 -6.26
C ASN A 326 -19.36 -4.29 -7.35
N TYR A 327 -19.12 -4.65 -8.61
CA TYR A 327 -20.07 -4.35 -9.68
C TYR A 327 -21.44 -5.02 -9.46
N ARG A 328 -21.49 -6.31 -9.09
CA ARG A 328 -22.76 -6.99 -8.77
C ARG A 328 -23.49 -6.32 -7.60
N ASN A 329 -22.75 -5.91 -6.56
CA ASN A 329 -23.31 -5.20 -5.43
C ASN A 329 -23.91 -3.85 -5.84
N LEU A 330 -23.24 -3.08 -6.70
CA LEU A 330 -23.81 -1.85 -7.26
C LEU A 330 -25.07 -2.13 -8.08
N ARG A 331 -25.04 -3.13 -8.97
CA ARG A 331 -26.17 -3.47 -9.86
C ARG A 331 -27.44 -3.80 -9.09
N SER A 332 -27.33 -4.29 -7.85
CA SER A 332 -28.50 -4.50 -6.98
C SER A 332 -29.25 -3.21 -6.60
N TRP A 333 -28.66 -2.03 -6.83
CA TRP A 333 -29.23 -0.72 -6.50
C TRP A 333 -29.74 0.09 -7.68
N CYS A 334 -29.41 -0.30 -8.92
CA CYS A 334 -29.54 0.57 -10.09
C CYS A 334 -30.38 -0.09 -11.19
N ASP A 335 -31.12 0.75 -11.92
CA ASP A 335 -31.92 0.31 -13.06
C ASP A 335 -31.05 -0.08 -14.26
N GLU A 336 -31.56 -0.97 -15.12
CA GLU A 336 -30.83 -1.52 -16.27
C GLU A 336 -30.27 -0.47 -17.24
N SER A 337 -30.94 0.68 -17.35
CA SER A 337 -30.57 1.78 -18.27
C SER A 337 -29.54 2.76 -17.72
N SER A 338 -29.10 2.60 -16.47
CA SER A 338 -28.16 3.56 -15.86
C SER A 338 -26.78 3.48 -16.52
N GLN A 339 -26.11 4.62 -16.70
CA GLN A 339 -24.72 4.68 -17.17
C GLN A 339 -23.76 4.66 -15.96
N PHE A 340 -22.67 3.90 -16.08
CA PHE A 340 -21.74 3.69 -14.98
C PHE A 340 -20.30 4.00 -15.37
N GLY A 341 -19.56 4.49 -14.39
CA GLY A 341 -18.10 4.45 -14.42
C GLY A 341 -17.59 3.86 -13.11
N GLY A 342 -16.30 4.08 -12.85
CA GLY A 342 -15.74 3.72 -11.57
C GLY A 342 -14.44 4.43 -11.26
N LEU A 343 -14.00 4.26 -10.02
CA LEU A 343 -12.79 4.81 -9.44
C LEU A 343 -11.92 3.66 -8.96
N VAL A 344 -10.63 3.78 -9.16
CA VAL A 344 -9.63 2.78 -8.78
C VAL A 344 -8.76 3.36 -7.69
N PHE A 345 -8.82 2.76 -6.51
CA PHE A 345 -8.01 3.11 -5.36
C PHE A 345 -6.95 2.04 -5.11
N GLY A 346 -5.72 2.46 -4.84
CA GLY A 346 -4.59 1.55 -4.72
C GLY A 346 -3.43 2.12 -3.91
N ARG A 347 -2.39 1.29 -3.73
CA ARG A 347 -1.12 1.63 -3.08
C ARG A 347 -0.06 1.81 -4.17
N PRO A 348 0.32 3.04 -4.55
CA PRO A 348 1.27 3.27 -5.65
C PRO A 348 2.62 2.60 -5.43
N THR A 349 3.16 2.68 -4.21
CA THR A 349 4.46 2.12 -3.82
C THR A 349 4.54 0.60 -4.01
N ARG A 350 3.42 -0.11 -3.83
CA ARG A 350 3.31 -1.56 -4.00
C ARG A 350 2.68 -1.98 -5.33
N ARG A 351 2.16 -1.01 -6.10
CA ARG A 351 1.34 -1.21 -7.31
C ARG A 351 0.19 -2.18 -7.07
N GLU A 352 -0.52 -2.00 -5.95
CA GLU A 352 -1.66 -2.84 -5.57
C GLU A 352 -2.96 -2.05 -5.74
N VAL A 353 -3.89 -2.54 -6.56
CA VAL A 353 -5.27 -2.05 -6.60
C VAL A 353 -6.02 -2.67 -5.43
N VAL A 354 -6.40 -1.82 -4.48
CA VAL A 354 -7.04 -2.21 -3.22
C VAL A 354 -8.55 -2.24 -3.36
N LEU A 355 -9.12 -1.25 -4.04
CA LEU A 355 -10.57 -1.09 -4.16
C LEU A 355 -10.93 -0.51 -5.53
N VAL A 356 -11.83 -1.18 -6.24
CA VAL A 356 -12.50 -0.63 -7.43
C VAL A 356 -13.95 -0.34 -7.05
N VAL A 357 -14.34 0.93 -7.10
CA VAL A 357 -15.70 1.37 -6.81
C VAL A 357 -16.39 1.76 -8.09
N PHE A 358 -17.50 1.11 -8.40
CA PHE A 358 -18.41 1.52 -9.45
C PHE A 358 -19.45 2.50 -8.90
N ALA A 359 -19.82 3.50 -9.71
CA ALA A 359 -20.88 4.43 -9.36
C ALA A 359 -21.60 4.94 -10.63
N PRO A 360 -22.86 5.40 -10.51
CA PRO A 360 -23.51 6.14 -11.58
C PRO A 360 -22.67 7.37 -11.98
N ALA A 361 -22.66 7.72 -13.27
CA ALA A 361 -21.83 8.81 -13.79
C ALA A 361 -22.05 10.15 -13.05
N GLU A 362 -23.27 10.44 -12.63
CA GLU A 362 -23.64 11.62 -11.84
C GLU A 362 -23.04 11.67 -10.42
N SER A 363 -22.65 10.52 -9.87
CA SER A 363 -22.06 10.42 -8.53
C SER A 363 -20.53 10.52 -8.55
N LEU A 364 -19.92 10.47 -9.74
CA LEU A 364 -18.49 10.61 -9.95
C LEU A 364 -18.13 12.11 -9.96
N ILE A 365 -17.99 12.67 -8.75
CA ILE A 365 -17.57 14.05 -8.52
C ILE A 365 -16.42 14.09 -7.51
N SER A 366 -15.62 15.16 -7.54
CA SER A 366 -14.43 15.32 -6.69
C SER A 366 -14.74 15.20 -5.19
N SER A 367 -15.88 15.71 -4.72
CA SER A 367 -16.28 15.58 -3.31
C SER A 367 -16.52 14.12 -2.87
N THR A 368 -17.04 13.28 -3.77
CA THR A 368 -17.20 11.83 -3.52
C THR A 368 -15.84 11.15 -3.39
N VAL A 369 -14.89 11.48 -4.27
CA VAL A 369 -13.52 10.95 -4.21
C VAL A 369 -12.86 11.33 -2.89
N GLN A 370 -12.92 12.61 -2.51
CA GLN A 370 -12.34 13.09 -1.26
C GLN A 370 -12.98 12.41 -0.04
N PHE A 371 -14.30 12.16 -0.07
CA PHE A 371 -14.95 11.41 0.99
C PHE A 371 -14.49 9.95 1.05
N ILE A 372 -14.37 9.24 -0.09
CA ILE A 372 -13.85 7.87 -0.15
C ILE A 372 -12.42 7.81 0.39
N LEU A 373 -11.51 8.68 -0.10
CA LEU A 373 -10.13 8.75 0.38
C LEU A 373 -10.07 9.05 1.87
N SER A 374 -10.93 9.94 2.36
CA SER A 374 -11.05 10.25 3.78
C SER A 374 -11.52 9.06 4.62
N CYS A 375 -12.04 7.98 4.00
CA CYS A 375 -12.42 6.74 4.66
C CYS A 375 -11.36 5.63 4.54
N MET A 376 -10.45 5.69 3.56
CA MET A 376 -9.38 4.70 3.38
C MET A 376 -8.20 4.92 4.34
N THR A 377 -7.31 3.92 4.44
CA THR A 377 -6.00 4.05 5.08
C THR A 377 -5.11 5.03 4.32
N ALA A 378 -4.17 5.67 5.01
CA ALA A 378 -3.37 6.78 4.48
C ALA A 378 -2.45 6.40 3.30
N ASP A 379 -2.08 5.13 3.18
CA ASP A 379 -1.27 4.55 2.09
C ASP A 379 -2.06 4.28 0.80
N VAL A 380 -3.38 4.48 0.82
CA VAL A 380 -4.27 4.28 -0.33
C VAL A 380 -4.61 5.62 -0.97
N GLU A 381 -4.46 5.68 -2.29
CA GLU A 381 -4.66 6.86 -3.13
C GLU A 381 -5.58 6.52 -4.31
N LEU A 382 -6.08 7.56 -5.01
CA LEU A 382 -6.76 7.40 -6.29
C LEU A 382 -5.67 7.16 -7.35
N VAL A 383 -5.71 5.99 -7.99
CA VAL A 383 -4.68 5.56 -8.96
C VAL A 383 -5.22 5.43 -10.38
N GLY A 384 -6.54 5.57 -10.55
CA GLY A 384 -7.16 5.42 -11.85
C GLY A 384 -8.68 5.49 -11.85
N ASN A 385 -9.24 5.27 -13.04
CA ASN A 385 -10.67 5.30 -13.33
C ASN A 385 -11.10 3.99 -14.01
N VAL A 386 -12.41 3.73 -14.08
CA VAL A 386 -12.98 2.63 -14.86
C VAL A 386 -13.97 3.18 -15.87
N ARG A 387 -13.77 2.82 -17.13
CA ARG A 387 -14.68 3.10 -18.25
C ARG A 387 -15.37 1.82 -18.68
N VAL A 388 -16.70 1.84 -18.64
CA VAL A 388 -17.54 0.75 -19.13
C VAL A 388 -18.01 1.14 -20.54
N GLU A 389 -17.78 0.28 -21.53
CA GLU A 389 -18.10 0.55 -22.94
C GLU A 389 -19.56 1.00 -23.13
N GLY A 390 -19.76 2.10 -23.86
CA GLY A 390 -21.07 2.73 -24.11
C GLY A 390 -21.52 3.77 -23.09
N ASP A 391 -20.78 3.93 -21.98
CA ASP A 391 -21.09 4.90 -20.92
C ASP A 391 -20.05 6.04 -20.89
N ASP A 392 -20.48 7.28 -21.08
CA ASP A 392 -19.64 8.48 -21.01
C ASP A 392 -19.52 8.99 -19.57
N ALA A 393 -18.86 8.20 -18.72
CA ALA A 393 -18.57 8.59 -17.34
C ALA A 393 -17.38 9.57 -17.26
N PRO A 394 -17.44 10.61 -16.39
CA PRO A 394 -16.33 11.53 -16.21
C PRO A 394 -15.11 10.81 -15.61
N LEU A 395 -13.92 11.13 -16.13
CA LEU A 395 -12.65 10.70 -15.55
C LEU A 395 -12.24 11.73 -14.49
N ILE A 396 -11.83 11.25 -13.31
CA ILE A 396 -11.42 12.12 -12.20
C ILE A 396 -9.97 11.81 -11.84
N GLY A 397 -9.17 12.88 -11.69
CA GLY A 397 -7.77 12.80 -11.30
C GLY A 397 -6.88 12.16 -12.36
N ASP A 398 -5.59 12.16 -12.05
CA ASP A 398 -4.56 11.57 -12.89
C ASP A 398 -4.33 10.11 -12.51
N GLY A 399 -4.35 9.22 -13.50
CA GLY A 399 -4.20 7.79 -13.25
C GLY A 399 -4.48 6.96 -14.49
N PHE A 400 -4.29 5.64 -14.40
CA PHE A 400 -4.64 4.76 -15.51
C PHE A 400 -6.16 4.62 -15.63
N THR A 401 -6.65 4.38 -16.85
CA THR A 401 -8.07 4.09 -17.07
C THR A 401 -8.24 2.63 -17.42
N LEU A 402 -8.99 1.90 -16.60
CA LEU A 402 -9.38 0.54 -16.89
C LEU A 402 -10.55 0.54 -17.86
N THR A 403 -10.47 -0.28 -18.90
CA THR A 403 -11.53 -0.43 -19.89
C THR A 403 -12.20 -1.79 -19.74
N THR A 404 -13.52 -1.82 -19.73
CA THR A 404 -14.29 -3.07 -19.64
C THR A 404 -15.67 -2.91 -20.30
N THR A 405 -16.44 -4.00 -20.38
CA THR A 405 -17.79 -4.02 -20.96
C THR A 405 -18.77 -4.59 -19.94
N ARG A 406 -20.07 -4.30 -20.11
CA ARG A 406 -21.12 -4.87 -19.25
C ARG A 406 -21.12 -6.40 -19.29
N GLU A 407 -20.90 -6.96 -20.48
CA GLU A 407 -20.84 -8.42 -20.67
C GLU A 407 -19.70 -9.06 -19.85
N ILE A 408 -18.50 -8.47 -19.85
CA ILE A 408 -17.37 -8.96 -19.05
C ILE A 408 -17.68 -8.89 -17.55
N LEU A 409 -18.30 -7.80 -17.10
CA LEU A 409 -18.64 -7.60 -15.69
C LEU A 409 -19.78 -8.53 -15.22
N ASP A 410 -20.81 -8.73 -16.06
CA ASP A 410 -21.96 -9.60 -15.77
C ASP A 410 -21.56 -11.09 -15.77
N THR A 411 -20.71 -11.51 -16.72
CA THR A 411 -20.18 -12.90 -16.79
C THR A 411 -19.02 -13.15 -15.83
N ALA A 412 -18.45 -12.10 -15.24
CA ALA A 412 -17.25 -12.15 -14.41
C ALA A 412 -16.05 -12.80 -15.11
N ASP A 413 -15.84 -12.49 -16.39
CA ASP A 413 -14.74 -13.02 -17.19
C ASP A 413 -13.42 -12.30 -16.85
N ALA A 414 -12.73 -12.81 -15.84
CA ALA A 414 -11.41 -12.33 -15.42
C ALA A 414 -10.37 -12.38 -16.56
N THR A 415 -10.46 -13.34 -17.48
CA THR A 415 -9.45 -13.55 -18.51
C THR A 415 -9.51 -12.42 -19.53
N THR A 416 -10.68 -12.15 -20.07
CA THR A 416 -10.88 -11.06 -21.03
C THR A 416 -10.64 -9.70 -20.39
N PHE A 417 -11.06 -9.52 -19.13
CA PHE A 417 -10.79 -8.30 -18.37
C PHE A 417 -9.27 -8.00 -18.26
N LEU A 418 -8.46 -9.00 -17.92
CA LEU A 418 -7.01 -8.83 -17.79
C LEU A 418 -6.29 -8.68 -19.14
N ILE A 419 -6.83 -9.29 -20.22
CA ILE A 419 -6.30 -9.10 -21.58
C ILE A 419 -6.53 -7.65 -22.04
N GLN A 420 -7.71 -7.08 -21.77
CA GLN A 420 -8.00 -5.68 -22.08
C GLN A 420 -7.19 -4.70 -21.25
N ASN A 421 -6.81 -5.09 -20.03
CA ASN A 421 -6.07 -4.26 -19.08
C ASN A 421 -4.70 -4.87 -18.79
N ASP A 422 -3.82 -4.84 -19.79
CA ASP A 422 -2.51 -5.51 -19.78
C ASP A 422 -1.58 -5.04 -18.64
N LEU A 423 -1.81 -3.86 -18.10
CA LEU A 423 -1.13 -3.31 -16.92
C LEU A 423 -1.47 -4.05 -15.62
N LEU A 424 -2.50 -4.90 -15.60
CA LEU A 424 -2.97 -5.63 -14.42
C LEU A 424 -2.53 -7.10 -14.42
N ARG A 425 -2.44 -7.66 -13.21
CA ARG A 425 -2.38 -9.11 -12.95
C ARG A 425 -3.30 -9.47 -11.79
N HIS A 426 -3.98 -10.60 -11.88
CA HIS A 426 -4.79 -11.10 -10.76
C HIS A 426 -3.91 -11.47 -9.56
N SER A 427 -4.31 -11.07 -8.36
CA SER A 427 -3.73 -11.50 -7.09
C SER A 427 -4.75 -11.35 -5.96
N THR A 428 -4.83 -12.37 -5.09
CA THR A 428 -5.56 -12.26 -3.83
C THR A 428 -4.72 -11.48 -2.83
N LEU A 429 -5.10 -10.23 -2.58
CA LEU A 429 -4.41 -9.36 -1.64
C LEU A 429 -4.79 -9.71 -0.19
N VAL A 430 -3.80 -9.63 0.71
CA VAL A 430 -3.98 -9.88 2.15
C VAL A 430 -3.85 -8.55 2.89
N PRO A 431 -4.62 -8.29 3.97
CA PRO A 431 -4.46 -7.12 4.83
C PRO A 431 -3.24 -7.27 5.73
N ASP A 432 -2.06 -7.24 5.12
CA ASP A 432 -0.75 -7.39 5.76
C ASP A 432 -0.24 -6.08 6.38
N GLY A 433 0.62 -6.20 7.38
CA GLY A 433 1.21 -5.07 8.08
C GLY A 433 0.65 -4.88 9.49
N LEU A 434 1.45 -4.22 10.32
CA LEU A 434 1.11 -3.90 11.70
C LEU A 434 0.24 -2.64 11.74
N SER A 435 -0.87 -2.70 12.48
CA SER A 435 -1.72 -1.52 12.69
C SER A 435 -1.14 -0.59 13.75
N VAL A 436 -0.70 0.60 13.37
CA VAL A 436 -0.27 1.65 14.30
C VAL A 436 -1.43 2.59 14.57
N ARG A 437 -1.81 2.70 15.83
CA ARG A 437 -3.03 3.40 16.27
C ARG A 437 -2.70 4.64 17.07
N THR A 438 -3.50 5.69 16.92
CA THR A 438 -3.43 6.88 17.76
C THR A 438 -4.80 7.53 17.90
N GLN A 439 -4.98 8.31 18.96
CA GLN A 439 -6.22 9.02 19.26
C GLN A 439 -5.91 10.49 19.52
N VAL A 440 -6.66 11.39 18.88
CA VAL A 440 -6.56 12.84 19.11
C VAL A 440 -7.94 13.43 19.43
N GLY A 441 -7.95 14.46 20.26
CA GLY A 441 -9.14 15.26 20.53
C GLY A 441 -9.24 16.45 19.58
N PHE A 442 -10.39 16.61 18.93
CA PHE A 442 -10.76 17.81 18.18
C PHE A 442 -11.77 18.62 19.02
N SER A 443 -11.58 19.95 19.07
CA SER A 443 -12.53 20.87 19.72
C SER A 443 -12.63 22.16 18.93
N CYS A 444 -13.85 22.57 18.58
CA CYS A 444 -14.12 23.86 17.95
C CYS A 444 -15.36 24.51 18.55
N ALA A 445 -15.40 25.84 18.52
CA ALA A 445 -16.58 26.63 18.88
C ALA A 445 -17.26 27.11 17.59
N LEU A 446 -18.58 26.93 17.52
CA LEU A 446 -19.43 27.23 16.38
C LEU A 446 -20.39 28.34 16.78
N ARG A 447 -20.43 29.44 16.03
CA ARG A 447 -21.39 30.52 16.18
C ARG A 447 -22.75 30.06 15.66
N GLU A 448 -23.80 30.39 16.40
CA GLU A 448 -25.18 30.13 15.97
C GLU A 448 -25.45 30.85 14.63
N GLY A 449 -25.91 30.09 13.62
CA GLY A 449 -26.17 30.57 12.25
C GLY A 449 -24.96 30.56 11.30
N LEU A 450 -23.75 30.29 11.79
CA LEU A 450 -22.51 30.15 10.98
C LEU A 450 -21.80 28.81 11.27
N GLU A 451 -22.55 27.78 11.66
CA GLU A 451 -22.00 26.52 12.15
C GLU A 451 -21.13 25.81 11.10
N ILE A 452 -21.53 25.84 9.83
CA ILE A 452 -20.80 25.16 8.73
C ILE A 452 -19.47 25.88 8.46
N GLU A 453 -19.48 27.21 8.35
CA GLU A 453 -18.28 28.02 8.11
C GLU A 453 -17.27 27.89 9.26
N ASP A 454 -17.75 27.94 10.50
CA ASP A 454 -16.90 27.78 11.68
C ASP A 454 -16.34 26.36 11.81
N LEU A 455 -17.11 25.34 11.41
CA LEU A 455 -16.65 23.96 11.39
C LEU A 455 -15.53 23.80 10.35
N GLN A 456 -15.73 24.27 9.12
CA GLN A 456 -14.72 24.24 8.05
C GLN A 456 -13.44 24.96 8.50
N SER A 457 -13.54 26.21 8.95
CA SER A 457 -12.39 26.98 9.44
C SER A 457 -11.71 26.31 10.65
N GLY A 458 -12.50 25.72 11.55
CA GLY A 458 -11.98 24.98 12.71
C GLY A 458 -11.18 23.74 12.30
N THR A 459 -11.65 23.01 11.30
CA THR A 459 -10.97 21.82 10.77
C THR A 459 -9.69 22.15 10.01
N GLU A 460 -9.68 23.22 9.21
CA GLU A 460 -8.47 23.71 8.53
C GLU A 460 -7.39 24.13 9.53
N LYS A 461 -7.77 24.91 10.56
CA LYS A 461 -6.85 25.34 11.64
C LYS A 461 -6.31 24.17 12.44
N PHE A 462 -7.10 23.11 12.61
CA PHE A 462 -6.66 21.88 13.28
C PHE A 462 -5.68 21.11 12.39
N ALA A 463 -6.01 20.90 11.13
CA ALA A 463 -5.16 20.21 10.15
C ALA A 463 -3.79 20.88 9.99
N ALA A 464 -3.75 22.22 9.96
CA ALA A 464 -2.51 23.00 9.87
C ALA A 464 -1.57 22.82 11.08
N LYS A 465 -2.08 22.34 12.22
CA LYS A 465 -1.30 22.14 13.46
C LYS A 465 -0.88 20.68 13.69
N LEU A 466 -1.33 19.75 12.83
CA LEU A 466 -1.03 18.32 13.00
C LEU A 466 0.48 18.03 12.95
N ASP A 467 1.23 18.77 12.14
CA ASP A 467 2.69 18.68 12.02
C ASP A 467 3.46 18.97 13.33
N GLN A 468 2.80 19.56 14.32
CA GLN A 468 3.36 19.84 15.65
C GLN A 468 3.24 18.66 16.62
N LEU A 469 2.60 17.57 16.20
CA LEU A 469 2.38 16.39 17.03
C LEU A 469 3.63 15.52 17.10
N SER A 470 3.79 14.82 18.21
CA SER A 470 4.76 13.74 18.38
C SER A 470 4.03 12.53 18.94
N PHE A 471 4.36 11.34 18.47
CA PHE A 471 3.69 10.10 18.85
C PHE A 471 4.66 9.21 19.61
N ALA A 472 4.25 8.66 20.75
CA ALA A 472 5.12 7.80 21.54
C ALA A 472 4.37 6.64 22.20
N ASN A 473 5.06 5.52 22.38
CA ASN A 473 4.64 4.43 23.24
C ASN A 473 5.73 4.18 24.29
N MET A 474 5.40 4.48 25.55
CA MET A 474 6.35 4.43 26.66
C MET A 474 6.73 2.98 27.03
N GLU A 475 5.81 2.04 26.90
CA GLU A 475 6.04 0.62 27.26
C GLU A 475 7.02 -0.05 26.30
N LYS A 476 6.88 0.24 25.00
CA LYS A 476 7.75 -0.28 23.94
C LYS A 476 8.94 0.62 23.63
N GLY A 477 9.05 1.78 24.28
CA GLY A 477 10.14 2.75 24.07
C GLY A 477 10.18 3.34 22.65
N LEU A 478 9.00 3.51 22.03
CA LEU A 478 8.85 4.02 20.67
C LEU A 478 8.61 5.54 20.65
N LEU A 479 9.22 6.23 19.69
CA LEU A 479 9.02 7.68 19.48
C LEU A 479 9.03 8.03 17.98
N LEU A 480 8.00 8.74 17.53
CA LEU A 480 7.88 9.31 16.19
C LEU A 480 7.65 10.82 16.31
N ARG A 481 8.42 11.61 15.58
CA ARG A 481 8.26 13.07 15.50
C ARG A 481 8.79 13.59 14.17
N LYS A 482 8.49 14.84 13.85
CA LYS A 482 9.10 15.55 12.71
C LYS A 482 10.63 15.61 12.90
N GLU A 483 11.37 15.40 11.81
CA GLU A 483 12.84 15.53 11.75
C GLU A 483 13.59 14.67 12.80
N MET A 484 13.43 13.36 12.73
CA MET A 484 14.22 12.42 13.56
C MET A 484 15.66 12.28 13.04
N SER A 485 16.64 12.18 13.95
CA SER A 485 18.02 11.87 13.58
C SER A 485 18.13 10.43 13.05
N LYS A 486 19.11 10.17 12.18
CA LYS A 486 19.33 8.86 11.55
C LYS A 486 19.45 7.72 12.57
N GLU A 487 20.13 7.97 13.69
CA GLU A 487 20.29 7.01 14.79
C GLU A 487 18.96 6.61 15.43
N ILE A 488 18.05 7.57 15.62
CA ILE A 488 16.71 7.31 16.15
C ILE A 488 15.90 6.54 15.11
N VAL A 489 15.91 6.99 13.86
CA VAL A 489 15.21 6.31 12.76
C VAL A 489 15.63 4.84 12.66
N ASP A 490 16.93 4.53 12.72
CA ASP A 490 17.42 3.16 12.65
C ASP A 490 17.00 2.32 13.87
N LYS A 491 16.97 2.91 15.06
CA LYS A 491 16.50 2.25 16.29
C LYS A 491 15.01 1.92 16.17
N GLU A 492 14.18 2.90 15.84
CA GLU A 492 12.73 2.75 15.76
C GLU A 492 12.35 1.77 14.63
N ARG A 493 13.05 1.82 13.49
CA ARG A 493 12.86 0.89 12.37
C ARG A 493 13.04 -0.56 12.79
N ARG A 494 14.09 -0.89 13.54
CA ARG A 494 14.31 -2.27 14.02
C ARG A 494 13.14 -2.78 14.86
N ILE A 495 12.62 -1.94 15.76
CA ILE A 495 11.49 -2.32 16.61
C ILE A 495 10.23 -2.53 15.77
N PHE A 496 9.95 -1.64 14.81
CA PHE A 496 8.80 -1.80 13.91
C PHE A 496 8.95 -3.00 12.98
N ASP A 497 10.14 -3.29 12.46
CA ASP A 497 10.42 -4.46 11.61
C ASP A 497 10.20 -5.78 12.36
N ASP A 498 10.58 -5.84 13.64
CA ASP A 498 10.34 -7.00 14.47
C ASP A 498 8.85 -7.18 14.80
N LEU A 499 8.11 -6.08 15.01
CA LEU A 499 6.67 -6.12 15.29
C LEU A 499 5.79 -6.35 14.05
N SER A 500 6.24 -5.90 12.87
CA SER A 500 5.49 -5.99 11.62
C SER A 500 5.70 -7.30 10.86
N ARG A 501 6.68 -8.12 11.27
CA ARG A 501 6.98 -9.39 10.60
C ARG A 501 5.80 -10.37 10.72
N GLY A 502 5.09 -10.57 9.62
CA GLY A 502 3.91 -11.45 9.57
C GLY A 502 2.68 -10.90 10.30
N ALA A 503 2.68 -9.59 10.61
CA ALA A 503 1.56 -8.92 11.25
C ALA A 503 0.36 -8.79 10.29
N LEU A 504 -0.84 -8.89 10.86
CA LEU A 504 -2.12 -8.70 10.16
C LEU A 504 -2.84 -7.45 10.68
N GLN A 505 -3.30 -6.59 9.78
CA GLN A 505 -3.81 -5.26 10.15
C GLN A 505 -5.02 -5.31 11.10
N TYR A 506 -5.87 -6.31 10.99
CA TYR A 506 -7.08 -6.43 11.82
C TYR A 506 -6.82 -7.04 13.21
N LYS A 507 -5.59 -7.50 13.48
CA LYS A 507 -5.24 -8.28 14.68
C LYS A 507 -4.07 -7.68 15.43
N ASP A 508 -2.95 -7.45 14.74
CA ASP A 508 -1.69 -7.04 15.35
C ASP A 508 -1.58 -5.52 15.33
N TYR A 509 -1.32 -4.93 16.50
CA TYR A 509 -1.30 -3.48 16.62
C TYR A 509 -0.28 -2.95 17.64
N VAL A 510 0.01 -1.66 17.49
CA VAL A 510 0.72 -0.83 18.46
C VAL A 510 -0.05 0.47 18.65
N GLU A 511 -0.26 0.87 19.89
CA GLU A 511 -0.93 2.12 20.22
C GLU A 511 0.10 3.19 20.59
N LEU A 512 0.01 4.36 19.96
CA LEU A 512 0.85 5.52 20.21
C LEU A 512 0.00 6.66 20.78
N SER A 513 0.46 7.22 21.89
CA SER A 513 -0.12 8.43 22.45
C SER A 513 0.38 9.66 21.67
N ALA A 514 -0.54 10.54 21.29
CA ALA A 514 -0.22 11.80 20.63
C ALA A 514 0.05 12.90 21.66
N TYR A 515 1.17 13.60 21.49
CA TYR A 515 1.64 14.69 22.34
C TYR A 515 1.84 15.94 21.51
N ARG A 516 1.68 17.10 22.14
CA ARG A 516 1.99 18.41 21.56
C ARG A 516 2.91 19.16 22.51
N CYS A 517 3.90 19.86 21.97
CA CYS A 517 4.77 20.72 22.77
C CYS A 517 3.95 21.82 23.47
N LEU A 518 4.20 22.03 24.76
CA LEU A 518 3.58 23.10 25.54
C LEU A 518 4.29 24.45 25.33
N ALA A 519 5.58 24.44 24.96
CA ALA A 519 6.37 25.63 24.71
C ALA A 519 6.36 25.96 23.21
N PHE A 520 5.73 27.08 22.84
CA PHE A 520 5.96 27.71 21.54
C PHE A 520 7.33 28.40 21.57
N SER A 521 8.35 27.73 21.04
CA SER A 521 9.60 28.40 20.68
C SER A 521 9.36 29.14 19.36
N ASN A 522 8.86 30.37 19.43
CA ASN A 522 9.08 31.31 18.34
C ASN A 522 10.56 31.69 18.39
N LYS A 523 11.26 31.58 17.25
CA LYS A 523 12.67 31.98 17.12
C LYS A 523 12.92 33.47 17.36
N ASP A 524 11.87 34.27 17.52
CA ASP A 524 11.95 35.65 17.95
C ASP A 524 11.89 35.68 19.48
N GLY A 525 13.03 35.99 20.11
CA GLY A 525 13.22 36.11 21.56
C GLY A 525 12.47 37.29 22.20
N SER A 526 11.22 37.52 21.81
CA SER A 526 10.33 38.51 22.41
C SER A 526 8.97 37.86 22.65
N ASP A 527 8.88 37.02 23.66
CA ASP A 527 7.80 37.13 24.64
C ASP A 527 7.95 36.04 25.71
N ASP A 528 8.29 36.46 26.92
CA ASP A 528 7.94 35.78 28.17
C ASP A 528 6.40 35.75 28.40
N GLN A 529 5.59 36.04 27.37
CA GLN A 529 4.13 36.00 27.40
C GLN A 529 3.60 34.81 26.59
N GLN A 530 3.46 33.64 27.23
CA GLN A 530 2.28 32.77 27.05
C GLN A 530 2.25 31.57 28.01
N MET A 531 2.44 31.82 29.32
CA MET A 531 2.05 30.87 30.37
C MET A 531 0.98 31.45 31.31
N VAL A 532 0.32 32.53 30.89
CA VAL A 532 -0.82 33.11 31.60
C VAL A 532 -2.07 32.92 30.73
N PRO A 533 -3.10 32.18 31.17
CA PRO A 533 -4.33 32.04 30.40
C PRO A 533 -5.04 33.40 30.32
N ILE A 534 -4.95 34.05 29.16
CA ILE A 534 -5.71 35.28 28.89
C ILE A 534 -7.13 34.85 28.49
N VAL A 535 -8.07 34.96 29.43
CA VAL A 535 -9.51 34.76 29.15
C VAL A 535 -10.06 36.04 28.56
N ARG A 536 -10.18 36.10 27.23
CA ARG A 536 -10.83 37.21 26.53
C ARG A 536 -12.34 36.93 26.47
N ILE A 537 -13.12 37.60 27.32
CA ILE A 537 -14.59 37.48 27.33
C ILE A 537 -15.17 38.56 26.41
N THR A 538 -15.62 38.18 25.22
CA THR A 538 -16.45 39.02 24.35
C THR A 538 -17.90 38.91 24.81
N ARG A 539 -18.54 40.04 25.12
CA ARG A 539 -19.97 40.13 25.51
C ARG A 539 -20.78 40.76 24.39
N ASP A 540 -20.77 40.15 23.21
CA ASP A 540 -21.53 40.59 22.04
C ASP A 540 -22.94 39.96 21.96
N GLY A 541 -23.26 39.04 22.87
CA GLY A 541 -24.53 38.31 22.87
C GLY A 541 -24.55 37.14 21.89
N THR A 542 -23.45 36.88 21.19
CA THR A 542 -23.32 35.74 20.27
C THR A 542 -23.34 34.44 21.08
N LYS A 543 -24.22 33.52 20.70
CA LYS A 543 -24.27 32.18 21.27
C LYS A 543 -23.35 31.25 20.50
N TYR A 544 -22.63 30.42 21.24
CA TYR A 544 -21.70 29.45 20.68
C TYR A 544 -22.09 28.04 21.13
N LYS A 545 -22.03 27.09 20.20
CA LYS A 545 -22.04 25.65 20.49
C LYS A 545 -20.60 25.15 20.42
N ARG A 546 -20.19 24.29 21.36
CA ARG A 546 -18.86 23.66 21.32
C ARG A 546 -19.00 22.23 20.84
N VAL A 547 -18.25 21.87 19.81
CA VAL A 547 -18.13 20.50 19.33
C VAL A 547 -16.84 19.92 19.85
N ASN A 548 -16.94 18.73 20.45
CA ASN A 548 -15.79 17.92 20.84
C ASN A 548 -15.93 16.57 20.15
N ALA A 549 -14.86 16.12 19.50
CA ALA A 549 -14.81 14.82 18.84
C ALA A 549 -13.50 14.12 19.18
N SER A 550 -13.58 12.80 19.35
CA SER A 550 -12.41 11.95 19.45
C SER A 550 -12.16 11.31 18.10
N LEU A 551 -10.98 11.52 17.53
CA LEU A 551 -10.60 10.97 16.24
C LEU A 551 -9.59 9.85 16.46
N ASN A 552 -10.02 8.62 16.15
CA ASN A 552 -9.15 7.45 16.16
C ASN A 552 -8.58 7.22 14.77
N VAL A 553 -7.27 7.07 14.70
CA VAL A 553 -6.53 6.75 13.49
C VAL A 553 -5.81 5.42 13.65
N THR A 554 -5.81 4.66 12.57
CA THR A 554 -5.05 3.43 12.40
C THR A 554 -4.38 3.53 11.04
N VAL A 555 -3.08 3.30 10.96
CA VAL A 555 -2.35 3.25 9.70
C VAL A 555 -1.48 2.00 9.67
N PRO A 556 -1.29 1.38 8.50
CA PRO A 556 -0.42 0.22 8.39
C PRO A 556 1.06 0.64 8.37
N ILE A 557 1.90 -0.15 9.03
CA ILE A 557 3.34 -0.18 8.79
C ILE A 557 3.76 -1.59 8.35
N ASN A 558 4.48 -1.65 7.24
CA ASN A 558 5.00 -2.88 6.67
C ASN A 558 6.47 -3.05 7.02
N PHE A 559 6.94 -4.29 6.92
CA PHE A 559 8.36 -4.60 7.10
C PHE A 559 9.22 -3.80 6.12
N GLY A 560 10.22 -3.11 6.64
CA GLY A 560 11.15 -2.29 5.87
C GLY A 560 10.74 -0.83 5.69
N ASP A 561 9.51 -0.44 6.07
CA ASP A 561 9.07 0.95 6.02
C ASP A 561 9.92 1.85 6.93
N SER A 562 10.11 3.10 6.52
CA SER A 562 10.82 4.10 7.33
C SER A 562 9.91 4.65 8.45
N PRO A 563 10.41 4.84 9.68
CA PRO A 563 9.69 5.56 10.73
C PRO A 563 9.22 6.97 10.33
N ASN A 564 9.95 7.67 9.45
CA ASN A 564 9.53 8.99 8.93
C ASN A 564 8.29 8.87 8.03
N GLU A 565 8.24 7.82 7.22
CA GLU A 565 7.10 7.49 6.37
C GLU A 565 5.87 7.15 7.23
N LEU A 566 6.06 6.37 8.30
CA LEU A 566 4.99 6.12 9.28
C LEU A 566 4.49 7.40 9.96
N TYR A 567 5.40 8.32 10.32
CA TYR A 567 5.01 9.62 10.87
C TYR A 567 4.13 10.40 9.89
N ASN A 568 4.52 10.49 8.62
CA ASN A 568 3.74 11.16 7.58
C ASN A 568 2.38 10.48 7.35
N ARG A 569 2.34 9.14 7.29
CA ARG A 569 1.10 8.37 7.18
C ARG A 569 0.16 8.62 8.36
N LEU A 570 0.67 8.70 9.60
CA LEU A 570 -0.16 9.03 10.77
C LEU A 570 -0.79 10.43 10.64
N LEU A 571 -0.01 11.43 10.20
CA LEU A 571 -0.53 12.77 9.98
C LEU A 571 -1.58 12.81 8.87
N GLU A 572 -1.34 12.12 7.76
CA GLU A 572 -2.30 12.01 6.67
C GLU A 572 -3.57 11.25 7.08
N GLY A 573 -3.42 10.16 7.84
CA GLY A 573 -4.54 9.46 8.45
C GLY A 573 -5.40 10.37 9.33
N LEU A 574 -4.76 11.25 10.12
CA LEU A 574 -5.45 12.25 10.94
C LEU A 574 -6.17 13.31 10.09
N ARG A 575 -5.52 13.84 9.04
CA ARG A 575 -6.15 14.77 8.08
C ARG A 575 -7.41 14.14 7.47
N ARG A 576 -7.31 12.89 7.01
CA ARG A 576 -8.45 12.12 6.48
C ARG A 576 -9.58 11.96 7.49
N ARG A 577 -9.29 11.66 8.77
CA ARG A 577 -10.35 11.58 9.81
C ARG A 577 -11.03 12.91 10.06
N VAL A 578 -10.27 14.00 10.07
CA VAL A 578 -10.80 15.37 10.25
C VAL A 578 -11.71 15.72 9.09
N HIS A 579 -11.30 15.42 7.85
CA HIS A 579 -12.11 15.64 6.66
C HIS A 579 -13.39 14.80 6.66
N ALA A 580 -13.31 13.50 6.99
CA ALA A 580 -14.47 12.63 7.11
C ALA A 580 -15.48 13.14 8.16
N MET A 581 -14.97 13.58 9.32
CA MET A 581 -15.79 14.17 10.39
C MET A 581 -16.47 15.45 9.91
N MET A 582 -15.72 16.36 9.27
CA MET A 582 -16.24 17.60 8.70
C MET A 582 -17.38 17.29 7.73
N PHE A 583 -17.17 16.35 6.81
CA PHE A 583 -18.16 15.97 5.80
C PHE A 583 -19.45 15.44 6.43
N VAL A 584 -19.34 14.51 7.39
CA VAL A 584 -20.49 13.89 8.06
C VAL A 584 -21.26 14.92 8.89
N MET A 585 -20.57 15.75 9.68
CA MET A 585 -21.19 16.80 10.49
C MET A 585 -21.84 17.88 9.61
N SER A 586 -21.18 18.29 8.53
CA SER A 586 -21.73 19.26 7.56
C SER A 586 -22.97 18.69 6.91
N ASN A 587 -22.95 17.45 6.44
CA ASN A 587 -24.12 16.81 5.86
C ASN A 587 -25.29 16.69 6.86
N ALA A 588 -25.00 16.39 8.13
CA ALA A 588 -26.03 16.37 9.18
C ALA A 588 -26.65 17.75 9.42
N LEU A 589 -25.85 18.81 9.42
CA LEU A 589 -26.33 20.20 9.54
C LEU A 589 -27.27 20.59 8.39
N HIS A 590 -26.95 20.20 7.15
CA HIS A 590 -27.79 20.46 5.98
C HIS A 590 -29.14 19.70 6.06
N CYS A 591 -29.15 18.46 6.55
CA CYS A 591 -30.36 17.64 6.62
C CYS A 591 -31.27 17.96 7.83
N ASN A 592 -30.70 18.20 9.02
CA ASN A 592 -31.47 18.35 10.26
C ASN A 592 -31.73 19.81 10.68
N GLN A 593 -31.23 20.80 9.91
CA GLN A 593 -31.46 22.25 10.06
C GLN A 593 -31.21 22.91 11.43
N LYS A 594 -30.80 22.19 12.51
CA LYS A 594 -30.71 22.78 13.86
C LYS A 594 -29.55 22.33 14.76
N ASP A 595 -29.05 21.09 14.68
CA ASP A 595 -28.03 20.60 15.62
C ASP A 595 -26.91 19.79 14.96
N VAL A 596 -25.69 19.98 15.47
CA VAL A 596 -24.50 19.19 15.08
C VAL A 596 -24.58 17.84 15.77
N ALA A 597 -24.72 16.77 14.99
CA ALA A 597 -24.62 15.41 15.51
C ALA A 597 -23.16 15.09 15.86
N PRO A 598 -22.87 14.65 17.10
CA PRO A 598 -21.52 14.18 17.43
C PRO A 598 -21.21 12.92 16.64
N THR A 599 -19.93 12.66 16.36
CA THR A 599 -19.50 11.50 15.57
C THR A 599 -18.64 10.55 16.39
N VAL A 600 -18.67 9.26 16.03
CA VAL A 600 -17.80 8.22 16.58
C VAL A 600 -16.96 7.57 15.48
N SER A 601 -15.66 7.43 15.74
CA SER A 601 -14.74 6.74 14.83
C SER A 601 -14.91 5.23 14.95
N GLN A 602 -15.27 4.57 13.85
CA GLN A 602 -15.37 3.12 13.73
C GLN A 602 -14.44 2.61 12.62
N LEU A 603 -13.87 1.42 12.84
CA LEU A 603 -12.94 0.77 11.92
C LEU A 603 -13.51 -0.57 11.48
N PHE A 604 -13.46 -0.86 10.20
CA PHE A 604 -13.99 -2.06 9.60
C PHE A 604 -12.97 -2.70 8.66
N LEU A 605 -13.12 -3.99 8.42
CA LEU A 605 -12.48 -4.69 7.31
C LEU A 605 -13.58 -5.47 6.59
N PRO A 606 -14.20 -4.88 5.55
CA PRO A 606 -15.22 -5.58 4.77
C PRO A 606 -14.65 -6.87 4.15
N ALA A 607 -15.51 -7.86 3.94
CA ALA A 607 -15.09 -9.16 3.44
C ALA A 607 -14.37 -9.05 2.07
N GLY A 608 -13.21 -9.68 1.95
CA GLY A 608 -12.39 -9.68 0.74
C GLY A 608 -11.49 -8.45 0.56
N TRP A 609 -11.59 -7.43 1.43
CA TRP A 609 -10.75 -6.24 1.37
C TRP A 609 -9.34 -6.50 1.95
N SER A 610 -8.35 -5.79 1.42
CA SER A 610 -6.95 -5.81 1.89
C SER A 610 -6.52 -4.52 2.59
N SER A 611 -7.43 -3.55 2.73
CA SER A 611 -7.24 -2.31 3.48
C SER A 611 -8.42 -2.08 4.43
N LEU A 612 -8.14 -1.40 5.53
CA LEU A 612 -9.12 -1.04 6.53
C LEU A 612 -10.00 0.12 6.05
N LEU A 613 -11.28 0.05 6.42
CA LEU A 613 -12.26 1.09 6.17
C LEU A 613 -12.56 1.83 7.47
N HIS A 614 -12.25 3.12 7.51
CA HIS A 614 -12.50 3.97 8.65
C HIS A 614 -13.71 4.87 8.39
N ILE A 615 -14.72 4.79 9.24
CA ILE A 615 -15.95 5.56 9.11
C ILE A 615 -16.12 6.47 10.34
N GLN A 616 -16.47 7.73 10.11
CA GLN A 616 -17.01 8.60 11.14
C GLN A 616 -18.53 8.45 11.13
N CYS A 617 -19.08 7.74 12.10
CA CYS A 617 -20.52 7.50 12.18
C CYS A 617 -21.18 8.63 12.97
N PRO A 618 -22.28 9.24 12.46
CA PRO A 618 -23.08 10.15 13.25
C PRO A 618 -23.75 9.39 14.40
N LEU A 619 -23.68 9.96 15.60
CA LEU A 619 -24.48 9.52 16.74
C LEU A 619 -25.89 10.08 16.54
N GLY A 620 -26.82 9.19 16.22
CA GLY A 620 -28.22 9.51 15.95
C GLY A 620 -29.11 8.33 16.28
N ASN A 621 -30.41 8.46 15.97
CA ASN A 621 -31.33 7.34 16.13
C ASN A 621 -31.07 6.23 15.10
N ASP A 622 -31.63 5.03 15.31
CA ASP A 622 -31.40 3.87 14.44
C ASP A 622 -31.80 4.12 12.97
N VAL A 623 -32.79 4.98 12.71
CA VAL A 623 -33.26 5.30 11.35
C VAL A 623 -32.24 6.15 10.60
N GLU A 624 -31.69 7.17 11.25
CA GLU A 624 -30.63 8.01 10.68
C GLU A 624 -29.36 7.20 10.43
N GLN A 625 -28.96 6.37 11.40
CA GLN A 625 -27.81 5.48 11.25
C GLN A 625 -28.02 4.47 10.11
N ARG A 626 -29.24 3.92 9.98
CA ARG A 626 -29.61 3.03 8.87
C ARG A 626 -29.53 3.73 7.53
N SER A 627 -30.08 4.93 7.40
CA SER A 627 -30.02 5.73 6.17
C SER A 627 -28.56 6.02 5.78
N PHE A 628 -27.73 6.38 6.76
CA PHE A 628 -26.30 6.60 6.54
C PHE A 628 -25.58 5.32 6.09
N ARG A 629 -25.81 4.18 6.75
CA ARG A 629 -25.26 2.88 6.32
C ARG A 629 -25.67 2.52 4.89
N VAL A 630 -26.93 2.71 4.52
CA VAL A 630 -27.41 2.47 3.14
C VAL A 630 -26.61 3.30 2.13
N LYS A 631 -26.33 4.58 2.42
CA LYS A 631 -25.49 5.43 1.57
C LYS A 631 -24.06 4.90 1.47
N LEU A 632 -23.47 4.45 2.58
CA LEU A 632 -22.14 3.85 2.58
C LEU A 632 -22.10 2.53 1.80
N HIS A 633 -23.14 1.70 1.88
CA HIS A 633 -23.25 0.46 1.10
C HIS A 633 -23.27 0.72 -0.40
N LYS A 634 -24.03 1.72 -0.84
CA LYS A 634 -24.02 2.17 -2.24
C LYS A 634 -22.63 2.67 -2.64
N LEU A 635 -22.06 3.56 -1.84
CA LEU A 635 -20.79 4.21 -2.12
C LEU A 635 -19.61 3.24 -2.19
N PHE A 636 -19.53 2.28 -1.28
CA PHE A 636 -18.42 1.31 -1.21
C PHE A 636 -18.74 -0.03 -1.89
N ASN A 637 -19.86 -0.08 -2.63
CA ASN A 637 -20.37 -1.27 -3.31
C ASN A 637 -20.42 -2.51 -2.40
N LEU A 638 -20.99 -2.36 -1.20
CA LEU A 638 -21.15 -3.45 -0.23
C LEU A 638 -22.46 -4.23 -0.48
N PRO A 639 -22.52 -5.51 -0.07
CA PRO A 639 -23.68 -6.36 -0.32
C PRO A 639 -24.88 -5.98 0.55
N LEU A 640 -26.09 -6.14 0.00
CA LEU A 640 -27.36 -5.84 0.70
C LEU A 640 -27.95 -7.01 1.46
N THR A 641 -27.51 -8.20 1.11
CA THR A 641 -28.01 -9.46 1.66
C THR A 641 -27.39 -9.79 3.01
N VAL A 642 -26.29 -9.12 3.39
CA VAL A 642 -25.55 -9.39 4.63
C VAL A 642 -25.30 -8.08 5.36
N PRO A 643 -25.48 -8.02 6.69
CA PRO A 643 -25.14 -6.82 7.45
C PRO A 643 -23.66 -6.46 7.24
N CYS A 644 -23.40 -5.20 6.91
CA CYS A 644 -22.05 -4.63 6.89
C CYS A 644 -22.07 -3.26 7.56
N LEU A 645 -20.95 -2.87 8.17
CA LEU A 645 -20.76 -1.57 8.83
C LEU A 645 -21.67 -1.35 10.03
N ARG A 646 -22.06 -2.41 10.74
CA ARG A 646 -22.76 -2.31 12.02
C ARG A 646 -21.75 -2.09 13.15
N PRO A 647 -22.08 -1.32 14.21
CA PRO A 647 -21.16 -1.10 15.33
C PRO A 647 -20.55 -2.39 15.90
N ALA A 648 -21.32 -3.47 16.01
CA ALA A 648 -20.84 -4.78 16.47
C ALA A 648 -19.79 -5.45 15.56
N GLN A 649 -19.70 -5.06 14.28
CA GLN A 649 -18.71 -5.53 13.30
C GLN A 649 -17.44 -4.68 13.29
N ALA A 650 -17.40 -3.59 14.06
CA ALA A 650 -16.23 -2.74 14.13
C ALA A 650 -15.07 -3.49 14.79
N ILE A 651 -13.88 -3.40 14.19
CA ILE A 651 -12.66 -4.01 14.70
C ILE A 651 -12.35 -3.44 16.08
N THR A 652 -12.27 -4.34 17.05
CA THR A 652 -11.92 -4.00 18.42
C THR A 652 -10.57 -4.63 18.75
N PHE A 653 -9.55 -3.81 18.93
CA PHE A 653 -8.19 -4.24 19.28
C PHE A 653 -8.01 -4.59 20.77
N ALA A 654 -9.02 -4.31 21.60
CA ALA A 654 -8.98 -4.69 23.00
C ALA A 654 -8.94 -6.22 23.12
N ALA A 655 -8.08 -6.74 24.01
CA ALA A 655 -8.01 -8.16 24.27
C ALA A 655 -9.34 -8.64 24.84
N THR A 656 -10.14 -9.32 24.01
CA THR A 656 -11.30 -10.06 24.50
C THR A 656 -10.79 -11.27 25.26
N LYS A 657 -11.36 -11.57 26.42
CA LYS A 657 -11.01 -12.79 27.16
C LYS A 657 -11.31 -14.04 26.31
N LEU A 658 -12.40 -14.01 25.54
CA LEU A 658 -12.88 -15.15 24.77
C LEU A 658 -12.07 -15.39 23.50
N LEU A 659 -11.83 -16.65 23.17
CA LEU A 659 -11.21 -17.06 21.90
C LEU A 659 -12.15 -16.78 20.71
N LEU A 660 -11.61 -16.12 19.68
CA LEU A 660 -12.29 -15.82 18.41
C LEU A 660 -12.02 -16.93 17.39
N SER A 661 -13.07 -17.50 16.83
CA SER A 661 -13.03 -18.45 15.69
C SER A 661 -11.88 -19.48 15.78
N PRO A 662 -11.76 -20.26 16.88
CA PRO A 662 -10.62 -21.17 17.10
C PRO A 662 -10.44 -22.16 15.94
N HIS A 663 -11.52 -22.57 15.29
CA HIS A 663 -11.50 -23.49 14.14
C HIS A 663 -10.64 -23.02 12.95
N MET A 664 -10.47 -21.72 12.74
CA MET A 664 -9.64 -21.16 11.66
C MET A 664 -8.15 -21.48 11.82
N HIS A 665 -7.73 -21.88 13.02
CA HIS A 665 -6.33 -22.20 13.34
C HIS A 665 -6.02 -23.71 13.23
N ILE A 666 -6.96 -24.51 12.71
CA ILE A 666 -6.76 -25.94 12.47
C ILE A 666 -6.06 -26.12 11.11
N SER A 667 -4.76 -26.40 11.13
CA SER A 667 -3.95 -26.60 9.91
C SER A 667 -3.76 -28.06 9.50
N ASN A 668 -3.93 -29.00 10.43
CA ASN A 668 -3.46 -30.38 10.26
C ASN A 668 -4.56 -31.37 9.81
N TYR A 669 -5.74 -30.87 9.45
CA TYR A 669 -6.83 -31.71 8.97
C TYR A 669 -6.66 -32.03 7.48
N LYS A 670 -6.97 -33.27 7.10
CA LYS A 670 -6.96 -33.70 5.70
C LYS A 670 -8.40 -33.91 5.24
N PRO A 671 -8.94 -33.01 4.39
CA PRO A 671 -10.27 -33.17 3.80
C PRO A 671 -10.40 -34.50 3.06
N ARG A 672 -11.58 -35.13 3.18
CA ARG A 672 -11.94 -36.35 2.44
C ARG A 672 -12.91 -36.05 1.31
N GLY A 673 -13.77 -35.05 1.48
CA GLY A 673 -14.69 -34.57 0.47
C GLY A 673 -14.76 -33.05 0.46
N VAL A 674 -15.98 -32.52 0.32
CA VAL A 674 -16.23 -31.08 0.30
C VAL A 674 -16.39 -30.56 1.73
N VAL A 675 -15.45 -29.74 2.16
CA VAL A 675 -15.49 -29.08 3.47
C VAL A 675 -16.40 -27.85 3.40
N SER A 676 -17.47 -27.88 4.18
CA SER A 676 -18.43 -26.78 4.33
C SER A 676 -18.47 -26.36 5.79
N VAL A 677 -18.02 -25.14 6.10
CA VAL A 677 -17.90 -24.61 7.47
C VAL A 677 -18.73 -23.36 7.68
N VAL A 678 -18.91 -22.98 8.95
CA VAL A 678 -19.48 -21.71 9.40
C VAL A 678 -18.88 -20.53 8.63
N LYS A 679 -19.71 -19.57 8.26
CA LYS A 679 -19.32 -18.35 7.55
C LYS A 679 -19.37 -17.18 8.52
N GLY A 680 -18.24 -16.48 8.68
CA GLY A 680 -18.13 -15.37 9.62
C GLY A 680 -17.70 -15.79 11.03
N ASP A 681 -17.42 -14.79 11.85
CA ASP A 681 -16.78 -15.00 13.15
C ASP A 681 -17.75 -15.32 14.28
N TYR A 682 -17.25 -16.03 15.29
CA TYR A 682 -17.95 -16.29 16.55
C TYR A 682 -16.95 -16.35 17.71
N ARG A 683 -17.43 -16.15 18.94
CA ARG A 683 -16.64 -16.34 20.17
C ARG A 683 -16.93 -17.70 20.77
N TYR A 684 -15.89 -18.34 21.30
CA TYR A 684 -16.01 -19.62 21.97
C TYR A 684 -16.47 -19.43 23.42
N HIS A 685 -17.73 -19.80 23.68
CA HIS A 685 -18.27 -19.88 25.03
C HIS A 685 -18.19 -21.32 25.56
N HIS A 686 -17.66 -21.50 26.76
CA HIS A 686 -17.43 -22.79 27.43
C HIS A 686 -17.61 -22.68 28.95
N TYR A 687 -17.48 -23.79 29.68
CA TYR A 687 -17.70 -23.84 31.12
C TYR A 687 -16.78 -22.91 31.93
N MET A 688 -17.22 -22.55 33.14
CA MET A 688 -16.44 -21.73 34.09
C MET A 688 -16.19 -20.28 33.64
N GLN A 689 -16.86 -19.82 32.58
CA GLN A 689 -16.86 -18.44 32.15
C GLN A 689 -17.87 -17.59 32.93
N ASP A 690 -17.71 -16.27 32.87
CA ASP A 690 -18.60 -15.27 33.50
C ASP A 690 -18.74 -15.41 35.02
N GLY A 691 -17.79 -16.09 35.67
CA GLY A 691 -17.82 -16.36 37.11
C GLY A 691 -18.87 -17.39 37.53
N MET A 692 -19.41 -18.18 36.59
CA MET A 692 -20.42 -19.20 36.84
C MET A 692 -19.83 -20.61 36.72
N ASP A 693 -20.01 -21.46 37.74
CA ASP A 693 -19.74 -22.89 37.65
C ASP A 693 -20.96 -23.61 37.07
N ASP A 694 -20.94 -23.77 35.75
CA ASP A 694 -21.98 -24.44 34.99
C ASP A 694 -21.60 -25.86 34.53
N ALA A 695 -20.55 -26.44 35.12
CA ALA A 695 -20.12 -27.79 34.78
C ALA A 695 -21.23 -28.82 35.07
N GLY A 696 -21.54 -29.62 34.06
CA GLY A 696 -22.52 -30.71 34.13
C GLY A 696 -23.95 -30.32 33.78
N TRP A 697 -24.25 -29.04 33.51
CA TRP A 697 -25.62 -28.62 33.13
C TRP A 697 -25.67 -27.45 32.14
N GLY A 698 -24.58 -26.70 31.96
CA GLY A 698 -24.51 -25.48 31.14
C GLY A 698 -24.26 -25.70 29.64
N CYS A 699 -24.05 -26.93 29.17
CA CYS A 699 -23.50 -27.20 27.84
C CYS A 699 -24.32 -26.55 26.71
N ALA A 700 -25.64 -26.65 26.78
CA ALA A 700 -26.56 -26.03 25.81
C ALA A 700 -26.57 -24.49 25.92
N TYR A 701 -26.46 -23.94 27.14
CA TYR A 701 -26.37 -22.50 27.36
C TYR A 701 -25.11 -21.92 26.68
N ARG A 702 -23.96 -22.57 26.86
CA ARG A 702 -22.68 -22.14 26.22
C ARG A 702 -22.70 -22.29 24.70
N SER A 703 -23.36 -23.32 24.19
CA SER A 703 -23.59 -23.46 22.75
C SER A 703 -24.47 -22.33 22.20
N LEU A 704 -25.56 -21.99 22.88
CA LEU A 704 -26.41 -20.83 22.56
C LEU A 704 -25.63 -19.51 22.62
N GLN A 705 -24.79 -19.30 23.63
CA GLN A 705 -23.94 -18.10 23.72
C GLN A 705 -22.94 -18.00 22.56
N SER A 706 -22.37 -19.13 22.12
CA SER A 706 -21.51 -19.17 20.93
C SER A 706 -22.29 -18.82 19.66
N ILE A 707 -23.50 -19.35 19.48
CA ILE A 707 -24.42 -18.98 18.38
C ILE A 707 -24.79 -17.49 18.44
N TRP A 708 -25.11 -16.98 19.63
CA TRP A 708 -25.46 -15.58 19.82
C TRP A 708 -24.31 -14.65 19.47
N SER A 709 -23.09 -15.02 19.88
CA SER A 709 -21.88 -14.26 19.55
C SER A 709 -21.65 -14.16 18.04
N TRP A 710 -22.04 -15.19 17.27
CA TRP A 710 -22.02 -15.14 15.81
C TRP A 710 -22.99 -14.08 15.28
N PHE A 711 -24.22 -14.01 15.80
CA PHE A 711 -25.18 -12.98 15.37
C PHE A 711 -24.71 -11.56 15.72
N ILE A 712 -23.99 -11.37 16.83
CA ILE A 712 -23.37 -10.08 17.17
C ILE A 712 -22.27 -9.75 16.16
N LEU A 713 -21.26 -10.63 16.03
CA LEU A 713 -20.07 -10.36 15.22
C LEU A 713 -20.37 -10.25 13.74
N ASN A 714 -21.47 -10.83 13.27
CA ASN A 714 -21.94 -10.71 11.89
C ASN A 714 -23.01 -9.60 11.71
N GLY A 715 -23.24 -8.77 12.72
CA GLY A 715 -24.03 -7.53 12.61
C GLY A 715 -25.55 -7.71 12.56
N PHE A 716 -26.06 -8.87 12.98
CA PHE A 716 -27.50 -9.13 13.03
C PHE A 716 -28.16 -8.60 14.31
N THR A 717 -27.38 -8.42 15.39
CA THR A 717 -27.88 -7.86 16.65
C THR A 717 -26.77 -7.11 17.39
N ASP A 718 -27.15 -6.02 18.06
CA ASP A 718 -26.29 -5.32 19.01
C ASP A 718 -26.59 -5.72 20.47
N LYS A 719 -27.55 -6.63 20.69
CA LYS A 719 -27.89 -7.13 22.03
C LYS A 719 -26.73 -7.96 22.59
N PRO A 720 -26.29 -7.74 23.84
CA PRO A 720 -25.22 -8.50 24.45
C PRO A 720 -25.61 -9.98 24.56
N VAL A 721 -24.58 -10.83 24.67
CA VAL A 721 -24.77 -12.28 24.90
C VAL A 721 -25.52 -12.47 26.24
N PRO A 722 -26.63 -13.22 26.28
CA PRO A 722 -27.41 -13.38 27.49
C PRO A 722 -26.70 -14.32 28.48
N THR A 723 -26.89 -14.02 29.77
CA THR A 723 -26.50 -14.86 30.90
C THR A 723 -27.43 -16.08 31.02
N HIS A 724 -27.02 -17.11 31.76
CA HIS A 724 -27.88 -18.28 32.03
C HIS A 724 -29.22 -17.87 32.65
N THR A 725 -29.21 -16.91 33.57
CA THR A 725 -30.42 -16.43 34.23
C THR A 725 -31.36 -15.68 33.28
N GLU A 726 -30.83 -14.92 32.32
CA GLU A 726 -31.64 -14.25 31.29
C GLU A 726 -32.25 -15.26 30.32
N ILE A 727 -31.48 -16.29 29.93
CA ILE A 727 -31.98 -17.41 29.12
C ILE A 727 -33.13 -18.13 29.85
N GLN A 728 -32.94 -18.44 31.14
CA GLN A 728 -33.97 -19.09 31.96
C GLN A 728 -35.22 -18.21 32.11
N ARG A 729 -35.03 -16.91 32.33
CA ARG A 729 -36.13 -15.95 32.45
C ARG A 729 -36.94 -15.87 31.16
N CYS A 730 -36.26 -15.82 30.01
CA CYS A 730 -36.92 -15.86 28.70
C CYS A 730 -37.81 -17.10 28.56
N LEU A 731 -37.34 -18.29 28.97
CA LEU A 731 -38.12 -19.53 28.89
C LEU A 731 -39.35 -19.54 29.82
N VAL A 732 -39.27 -18.84 30.95
CA VAL A 732 -40.42 -18.62 31.83
C VAL A 732 -41.39 -17.61 31.24
N GLU A 733 -40.89 -16.51 30.68
CA GLU A 733 -41.70 -15.43 30.08
C GLU A 733 -42.55 -15.92 28.90
N ILE A 734 -42.04 -16.86 28.10
CA ILE A 734 -42.80 -17.49 27.00
C ILE A 734 -43.72 -18.63 27.45
N GLY A 735 -43.68 -19.00 28.73
CA GLY A 735 -44.51 -20.07 29.30
C GLY A 735 -44.03 -21.51 29.04
N ASP A 736 -42.78 -21.71 28.60
CA ASP A 736 -42.19 -23.05 28.43
C ASP A 736 -41.81 -23.69 29.78
N LYS A 737 -41.33 -22.87 30.73
CA LYS A 737 -40.88 -23.32 32.06
C LYS A 737 -41.62 -22.61 33.20
N GLU A 738 -41.67 -23.26 34.37
CA GLU A 738 -42.21 -22.66 35.60
C GLU A 738 -41.23 -21.64 36.22
N GLU A 739 -41.73 -20.70 37.03
CA GLU A 739 -40.91 -19.64 37.68
C GLU A 739 -39.69 -20.17 38.46
N LYS A 740 -39.82 -21.35 39.08
CA LYS A 740 -38.73 -22.01 39.83
C LYS A 740 -37.53 -22.41 38.95
N PHE A 741 -37.67 -22.34 37.63
CA PHE A 741 -36.60 -22.62 36.67
C PHE A 741 -35.52 -21.54 36.68
N VAL A 742 -35.87 -20.29 36.98
CA VAL A 742 -34.91 -19.18 37.03
C VAL A 742 -33.99 -19.33 38.24
N GLY A 743 -32.68 -19.30 37.99
CA GLY A 743 -31.65 -19.56 39.00
C GLY A 743 -31.40 -21.05 39.26
N SER A 744 -32.11 -21.95 38.58
CA SER A 744 -31.87 -23.39 38.68
C SER A 744 -30.61 -23.82 37.92
N ARG A 745 -30.18 -25.06 38.13
CA ARG A 745 -29.08 -25.72 37.38
C ARG A 745 -29.64 -26.76 36.39
N GLN A 746 -30.84 -26.54 35.88
CA GLN A 746 -31.48 -27.46 34.93
C GLN A 746 -30.93 -27.22 33.52
N TRP A 747 -30.69 -28.33 32.81
CA TRP A 747 -30.27 -28.33 31.41
C TRP A 747 -31.43 -27.93 30.49
N ILE A 748 -31.08 -27.43 29.30
CA ILE A 748 -32.01 -27.11 28.21
C ILE A 748 -31.58 -27.86 26.95
N GLY A 749 -32.49 -28.02 25.99
CA GLY A 749 -32.23 -28.68 24.71
C GLY A 749 -32.28 -27.74 23.51
N SER A 750 -32.24 -28.34 22.32
CA SER A 750 -32.23 -27.63 21.05
C SER A 750 -33.52 -26.83 20.81
N THR A 751 -34.67 -27.32 21.32
CA THR A 751 -35.97 -26.65 21.21
C THR A 751 -36.00 -25.36 22.01
N GLU A 752 -35.55 -25.39 23.28
CA GLU A 752 -35.46 -24.20 24.12
C GLU A 752 -34.48 -23.16 23.54
N ILE A 753 -33.37 -23.59 22.94
CA ILE A 753 -32.45 -22.69 22.22
C ILE A 753 -33.17 -21.97 21.08
N GLY A 754 -33.97 -22.69 20.29
CA GLY A 754 -34.78 -22.11 19.23
C GLY A 754 -35.77 -21.07 19.75
N PHE A 755 -36.45 -21.35 20.87
CA PHE A 755 -37.38 -20.40 21.49
C PHE A 755 -36.69 -19.12 21.99
N VAL A 756 -35.50 -19.25 22.59
CA VAL A 756 -34.76 -18.09 23.10
C VAL A 756 -34.25 -17.21 21.96
N LEU A 757 -33.78 -17.81 20.86
CA LEU A 757 -33.36 -17.08 19.67
C LEU A 757 -34.53 -16.34 19.01
N ASP A 758 -35.69 -16.99 18.90
CA ASP A 758 -36.89 -16.38 18.33
C ASP A 758 -37.40 -15.24 19.22
N HIS A 759 -37.61 -15.50 20.51
CA HIS A 759 -38.18 -14.51 21.42
C HIS A 759 -37.28 -13.29 21.63
N LEU A 760 -35.97 -13.49 21.83
CA LEU A 760 -35.07 -12.39 22.15
C LEU A 760 -34.48 -11.70 20.91
N LEU A 761 -34.32 -12.40 19.78
CA LEU A 761 -33.70 -11.83 18.57
C LEU A 761 -34.61 -11.79 17.34
N GLY A 762 -35.79 -12.43 17.37
CA GLY A 762 -36.63 -12.60 16.19
C GLY A 762 -35.99 -13.53 15.16
N ILE A 763 -35.17 -14.49 15.61
CA ILE A 763 -34.43 -15.40 14.75
C ILE A 763 -35.10 -16.77 14.75
N GLU A 764 -35.71 -17.11 13.62
CA GLU A 764 -36.28 -18.42 13.38
C GLU A 764 -35.19 -19.49 13.25
N SER A 765 -35.51 -20.72 13.62
CA SER A 765 -34.59 -21.86 13.52
C SER A 765 -35.23 -23.01 12.76
N ARG A 766 -34.44 -23.68 11.93
CA ARG A 766 -34.78 -24.99 11.35
C ARG A 766 -34.29 -26.10 12.28
N PHE A 767 -34.91 -27.27 12.19
CA PHE A 767 -34.54 -28.42 13.01
C PHE A 767 -34.23 -29.64 12.15
N ILE A 768 -33.19 -30.38 12.52
CA ILE A 768 -32.92 -31.72 12.02
C ILE A 768 -33.01 -32.66 13.23
N ILE A 769 -33.92 -33.63 13.15
CA ILE A 769 -34.19 -34.59 14.23
C ILE A 769 -33.73 -35.96 13.74
N THR A 770 -32.94 -36.65 14.57
CA THR A 770 -32.48 -38.02 14.31
C THR A 770 -32.84 -38.92 15.48
N ASN A 771 -33.18 -40.17 15.19
CA ASN A 771 -33.55 -41.15 16.22
C ASN A 771 -32.33 -41.88 16.81
N SER A 772 -31.18 -41.79 16.14
CA SER A 772 -29.92 -42.37 16.57
C SER A 772 -28.73 -41.48 16.23
N GLY A 773 -27.58 -41.71 16.87
CA GLY A 773 -26.31 -41.09 16.51
C GLY A 773 -25.80 -41.52 15.12
N ALA A 774 -26.17 -42.72 14.66
CA ALA A 774 -25.81 -43.19 13.33
C ALA A 774 -26.50 -42.38 12.22
N GLU A 775 -27.76 -41.98 12.44
CA GLU A 775 -28.53 -41.14 11.52
C GLU A 775 -27.95 -39.72 11.37
N VAL A 776 -27.12 -39.24 12.31
CA VAL A 776 -26.44 -37.93 12.16
C VAL A 776 -25.50 -37.94 10.96
N ALA A 777 -24.84 -39.07 10.69
CA ALA A 777 -24.00 -39.25 9.51
C ALA A 777 -24.82 -39.24 8.21
N GLU A 778 -26.01 -39.86 8.22
CA GLU A 778 -26.92 -39.89 7.08
C GLU A 778 -27.44 -38.49 6.70
N ARG A 779 -27.53 -37.58 7.70
CA ARG A 779 -27.94 -36.19 7.53
C ARG A 779 -26.79 -35.22 7.26
N ALA A 780 -25.55 -35.71 7.09
CA ALA A 780 -24.37 -34.87 6.83
C ALA A 780 -24.54 -33.97 5.59
N ARG A 781 -25.24 -34.45 4.55
CA ARG A 781 -25.55 -33.67 3.34
C ARG A 781 -26.41 -32.44 3.62
N GLU A 782 -27.40 -32.57 4.50
CA GLU A 782 -28.28 -31.44 4.88
C GLU A 782 -27.51 -30.38 5.67
N LEU A 783 -26.61 -30.81 6.55
CA LEU A 783 -25.71 -29.91 7.28
C LEU A 783 -24.71 -29.22 6.35
N ALA A 784 -24.13 -29.95 5.38
CA ALA A 784 -23.24 -29.35 4.38
C ALA A 784 -23.96 -28.25 3.59
N LEU A 785 -25.20 -28.51 3.15
CA LEU A 785 -26.03 -27.52 2.47
C LEU A 785 -26.32 -26.30 3.36
N HIS A 786 -26.60 -26.50 4.66
CA HIS A 786 -26.78 -25.41 5.63
C HIS A 786 -25.53 -24.53 5.72
N PHE A 787 -24.33 -25.10 5.86
CA PHE A 787 -23.10 -24.30 5.92
C PHE A 787 -22.78 -23.59 4.60
N GLN A 788 -23.12 -24.20 3.46
CA GLN A 788 -22.94 -23.58 2.14
C GLN A 788 -23.91 -22.42 1.89
N THR A 789 -25.16 -22.51 2.34
CA THR A 789 -26.21 -21.53 2.03
C THR A 789 -26.42 -20.50 3.13
N VAL A 790 -26.38 -20.93 4.39
CA VAL A 790 -26.69 -20.13 5.59
C VAL A 790 -25.43 -19.81 6.37
N GLY A 791 -24.65 -20.83 6.74
CA GLY A 791 -23.36 -20.66 7.39
C GLY A 791 -23.38 -20.31 8.89
N THR A 792 -24.50 -20.47 9.60
CA THR A 792 -24.58 -20.27 11.07
C THR A 792 -24.05 -21.50 11.84
N PRO A 793 -23.46 -21.34 13.04
CA PRO A 793 -23.16 -22.46 13.93
C PRO A 793 -24.43 -23.24 14.31
N VAL A 794 -24.32 -24.56 14.41
CA VAL A 794 -25.45 -25.45 14.68
C VAL A 794 -25.26 -26.08 16.07
N MET A 795 -26.23 -25.91 16.96
CA MET A 795 -26.21 -26.66 18.22
C MET A 795 -26.81 -28.04 18.01
N ILE A 796 -26.16 -29.06 18.55
CA ILE A 796 -26.65 -30.44 18.58
C ILE A 796 -26.78 -30.90 20.04
N GLY A 797 -27.95 -31.40 20.40
CA GLY A 797 -28.23 -31.97 21.72
C GLY A 797 -28.57 -33.46 21.59
N GLY A 798 -27.97 -34.30 22.43
CA GLY A 798 -28.26 -35.73 22.52
C GLY A 798 -27.97 -36.30 23.91
N GLY A 799 -28.92 -37.05 24.45
CA GLY A 799 -28.87 -37.47 25.85
C GLY A 799 -28.85 -36.26 26.80
N GLN A 800 -27.84 -36.17 27.66
CA GLN A 800 -27.61 -35.04 28.58
C GLN A 800 -26.48 -34.10 28.12
N LEU A 801 -26.00 -34.25 26.87
CA LEU A 801 -24.87 -33.49 26.35
C LEU A 801 -25.28 -32.62 25.17
N ALA A 802 -24.60 -31.48 25.04
CA ALA A 802 -24.75 -30.55 23.93
C ALA A 802 -23.38 -30.20 23.35
N HIS A 803 -23.31 -30.04 22.04
CA HIS A 803 -22.11 -29.58 21.32
C HIS A 803 -22.51 -28.54 20.26
N THR A 804 -21.53 -27.83 19.73
CA THR A 804 -21.73 -26.93 18.59
C THR A 804 -21.00 -27.48 17.37
N ILE A 805 -21.74 -27.81 16.30
CA ILE A 805 -21.19 -28.17 15.00
C ILE A 805 -20.90 -26.88 14.23
N LEU A 806 -19.67 -26.77 13.74
CA LEU A 806 -19.16 -25.63 12.97
C LEU A 806 -18.93 -25.95 11.50
N GLY A 807 -19.05 -27.22 11.10
CA GLY A 807 -18.82 -27.62 9.73
C GLY A 807 -18.89 -29.11 9.52
N VAL A 808 -18.98 -29.50 8.25
CA VAL A 808 -19.03 -30.87 7.78
C VAL A 808 -18.06 -31.04 6.61
N ASP A 809 -17.33 -32.14 6.62
CA ASP A 809 -16.56 -32.65 5.50
C ASP A 809 -17.34 -33.84 4.96
N PHE A 810 -17.80 -33.78 3.71
CA PHE A 810 -18.67 -34.81 3.14
C PHE A 810 -18.22 -35.17 1.72
N ASP A 811 -17.94 -36.46 1.51
CA ASP A 811 -17.69 -37.00 0.17
C ASP A 811 -18.98 -37.60 -0.39
N GLU A 812 -19.54 -36.97 -1.42
CA GLU A 812 -20.78 -37.43 -2.06
C GLU A 812 -20.63 -38.81 -2.72
N ASN A 813 -19.42 -39.23 -3.09
CA ASN A 813 -19.20 -40.51 -3.79
C ASN A 813 -19.10 -41.69 -2.83
N THR A 814 -18.38 -41.51 -1.71
CA THR A 814 -18.13 -42.58 -0.73
C THR A 814 -19.12 -42.58 0.43
N GLY A 815 -19.78 -41.45 0.68
CA GLY A 815 -20.62 -41.23 1.86
C GLY A 815 -19.81 -41.03 3.15
N GLU A 816 -18.48 -41.00 3.09
CA GLU A 816 -17.66 -40.68 4.24
C GLU A 816 -17.91 -39.24 4.70
N CYS A 817 -17.99 -39.05 6.02
CA CYS A 817 -18.15 -37.73 6.60
C CYS A 817 -17.29 -37.50 7.85
N GLY A 818 -17.01 -36.23 8.12
CA GLY A 818 -16.40 -35.73 9.35
C GLY A 818 -17.15 -34.50 9.86
N PHE A 819 -17.16 -34.31 11.17
CA PHE A 819 -17.87 -33.21 11.83
C PHE A 819 -16.88 -32.31 12.56
N LEU A 820 -16.87 -31.02 12.23
CA LEU A 820 -16.09 -30.03 12.97
C LEU A 820 -16.87 -29.61 14.21
N VAL A 821 -16.40 -29.99 15.39
CA VAL A 821 -17.10 -29.80 16.67
C VAL A 821 -16.35 -28.81 17.55
N LEU A 822 -17.12 -27.90 18.16
CA LEU A 822 -16.73 -27.03 19.25
C LEU A 822 -17.43 -27.49 20.53
N ASP A 823 -16.63 -27.93 21.49
CA ASP A 823 -17.08 -28.59 22.70
C ASP A 823 -17.26 -27.57 23.84
N PRO A 824 -18.49 -27.32 24.33
CA PRO A 824 -18.73 -26.35 25.40
C PRO A 824 -18.25 -26.82 26.78
N HIS A 825 -17.82 -28.07 26.94
CA HIS A 825 -17.46 -28.65 28.25
C HIS A 825 -16.05 -28.32 28.71
N TYR A 826 -15.25 -27.61 27.90
CA TYR A 826 -13.93 -27.16 28.31
C TYR A 826 -14.04 -26.25 29.55
N THR A 827 -13.16 -26.45 30.53
CA THR A 827 -13.16 -25.70 31.81
C THR A 827 -11.85 -24.94 32.04
N GLY A 828 -10.94 -24.96 31.06
CA GLY A 828 -9.61 -24.39 31.21
C GLY A 828 -9.56 -22.90 30.92
N SER A 829 -8.35 -22.33 31.00
CA SER A 829 -8.10 -20.95 30.57
C SER A 829 -8.24 -20.79 29.05
N GLU A 830 -8.30 -19.56 28.56
CA GLU A 830 -8.45 -19.19 27.15
C GLU A 830 -7.17 -19.45 26.33
N ASP A 831 -6.65 -20.67 26.38
CA ASP A 831 -5.44 -21.13 25.68
C ASP A 831 -5.81 -21.87 24.39
N LEU A 832 -5.66 -21.18 23.27
CA LEU A 832 -5.93 -21.71 21.93
C LEU A 832 -5.16 -23.01 21.67
N LYS A 833 -3.90 -23.12 22.13
CA LYS A 833 -3.09 -24.32 21.88
C LYS A 833 -3.69 -25.54 22.58
N THR A 834 -4.12 -25.40 23.83
CA THR A 834 -4.80 -26.48 24.57
C THR A 834 -6.14 -26.84 23.92
N VAL A 835 -6.94 -25.84 23.53
CA VAL A 835 -8.25 -26.05 22.88
C VAL A 835 -8.11 -26.89 21.60
N LEU A 836 -7.12 -26.58 20.76
CA LEU A 836 -6.89 -27.31 19.51
C LEU A 836 -6.22 -28.67 19.72
N SER A 837 -5.13 -28.71 20.49
CA SER A 837 -4.33 -29.95 20.65
C SER A 837 -5.06 -31.05 21.41
N LYS A 838 -5.94 -30.72 22.36
CA LYS A 838 -6.79 -31.68 23.07
C LYS A 838 -8.11 -31.97 22.35
N GLY A 839 -8.37 -31.31 21.21
CA GLY A 839 -9.54 -31.54 20.38
C GLY A 839 -10.86 -31.03 20.97
N TRP A 840 -10.84 -29.98 21.80
CA TRP A 840 -12.04 -29.27 22.24
C TRP A 840 -12.67 -28.46 21.10
N CYS A 841 -11.84 -27.97 20.18
CA CYS A 841 -12.27 -27.53 18.86
C CYS A 841 -11.54 -28.37 17.81
N GLY A 842 -12.24 -29.22 17.07
CA GLY A 842 -11.60 -30.09 16.10
C GLY A 842 -12.55 -31.02 15.34
N TRP A 843 -12.01 -31.64 14.29
CA TRP A 843 -12.72 -32.61 13.47
C TRP A 843 -12.91 -33.95 14.21
N LYS A 844 -14.13 -34.48 14.17
CA LYS A 844 -14.56 -35.71 14.82
C LYS A 844 -15.12 -36.69 13.79
N PRO A 845 -14.86 -38.00 13.94
CA PRO A 845 -15.46 -39.02 13.08
C PRO A 845 -16.95 -39.22 13.39
N PRO A 846 -17.73 -39.89 12.52
CA PRO A 846 -19.14 -40.18 12.76
C PRO A 846 -19.39 -40.99 14.03
N SER A 847 -18.42 -41.83 14.43
CA SER A 847 -18.45 -42.60 15.68
C SER A 847 -18.39 -41.76 16.95
N PHE A 848 -18.22 -40.43 16.84
CA PHE A 848 -18.34 -39.51 17.97
C PHE A 848 -19.77 -39.44 18.51
N TRP A 849 -20.78 -39.61 17.66
CA TRP A 849 -22.17 -39.59 18.07
C TRP A 849 -22.59 -40.98 18.57
N ASN A 850 -23.04 -41.06 19.83
CA ASN A 850 -23.50 -42.33 20.41
C ASN A 850 -24.73 -42.88 19.66
N PRO A 851 -24.67 -44.09 19.06
CA PRO A 851 -25.77 -44.65 18.29
C PRO A 851 -27.04 -44.93 19.10
N GLU A 852 -26.95 -45.04 20.44
CA GLU A 852 -28.10 -45.32 21.31
C GLU A 852 -28.95 -44.08 21.62
N TYR A 853 -28.45 -42.87 21.35
CA TYR A 853 -29.14 -41.63 21.66
C TYR A 853 -29.76 -41.00 20.42
N PHE A 854 -30.94 -40.42 20.59
CA PHE A 854 -31.52 -39.50 19.61
C PHE A 854 -30.80 -38.14 19.69
N TYR A 855 -30.72 -37.44 18.55
CA TYR A 855 -30.12 -36.11 18.49
C TYR A 855 -31.05 -35.10 17.82
N ASN A 856 -31.11 -33.91 18.40
CA ASN A 856 -31.82 -32.76 17.85
C ASN A 856 -30.81 -31.67 17.52
N MET A 857 -30.83 -31.21 16.28
CA MET A 857 -30.00 -30.11 15.80
C MET A 857 -30.87 -28.90 15.55
N VAL A 858 -30.46 -27.75 16.08
CA VAL A 858 -31.09 -26.45 15.84
C VAL A 858 -30.18 -25.63 14.92
N LEU A 859 -30.75 -25.20 13.78
CA LEU A 859 -30.09 -24.52 12.68
C LEU A 859 -30.64 -23.09 12.58
N PRO A 860 -30.03 -22.11 13.26
CA PRO A 860 -30.51 -20.71 13.27
C PRO A 860 -30.50 -20.11 11.86
N GLN A 861 -31.55 -19.37 11.50
CA GLN A 861 -31.69 -18.75 10.17
C GLN A 861 -31.49 -17.24 10.27
N PRO A 862 -30.45 -16.66 9.65
CA PRO A 862 -30.25 -15.22 9.64
C PRO A 862 -31.39 -14.54 8.87
N PRO A 863 -31.88 -13.37 9.35
CA PRO A 863 -32.91 -12.62 8.65
C PRO A 863 -32.41 -12.13 7.29
N LYS A 864 -33.33 -12.07 6.31
CA LYS A 864 -33.00 -11.74 4.90
C LYS A 864 -32.86 -10.23 4.62
N ASN A 865 -33.43 -9.36 5.47
CA ASN A 865 -33.47 -7.90 5.28
C ASN A 865 -32.81 -7.17 6.45
N THR A 866 -31.49 -6.93 6.38
CA THR A 866 -30.70 -6.57 7.57
C THR A 866 -29.95 -5.23 7.50
N LEU A 867 -30.10 -4.48 6.41
CA LEU A 867 -29.61 -3.09 6.31
C LEU A 867 -30.23 -2.19 7.36
#